data_AF-A0A1A8GGK7-F1
#
_entry.id   AF-A0A1A8GGK7-F1
#
_cell.length_a   1.000
_cell.length_b   1.000
_cell.length_c   1.000
_cell.angle_alpha   90.00
_cell.angle_beta   90.00
_cell.angle_gamma   90.00
#
_symmetry.space_group_name_H-M   'P 1'
#
loop_
_entity.id
_entity.type
_entity.pdbx_description
1 polymer ?
#
loop_
_entity_poly.entity_id
_entity_poly.type
_entity_poly.pdbx_seq_one_letter_code
_entity_poly.pdbx_strand_id
1 'polypeptide(L)'
;VNNSSQQINNSVFIKLIQSCFRIYNCTWLSPSQKTLVEICINTLAEVAKTLNIAIPVDLDGQVTTMSLKVHTNVVQRAAKDWRTSARRPRKEPLGGLDYKIIENLQLVVCCLEKQISPKIQAEFSVLVDVLHSPELLFPEAARLRCDSETFMTTLIKHTKSLMDKEEKLCIKILQTLRKMLHKREPFQESEMELRKILLTRYFGNQKLFSKPELGSGNSSSGAFVKPSSGGSAVLDADKQVMDEVEIQSLLDKVGATELVINLVVNTKNDMVFEESILLGTALLQKGNTQIQYSFYNLLHKQKNSEKFFKVFYDRMGLAQQEIRAAMTSNALEFNVRSMDDDEGPSSSRIRKNKDQGLQMRENMQGQLKEASAATSKAFVTYRIEVESDVMGLGQSDLVALDDEKEDVLMNPSISIMNPILRFLQLLCENHNSELQNFLRNQNNKTNYNLVCETLQFLDCICGSTTGGLGLLGLYINETNVNLVCQTLETITEYCQGPCHENQTCIVQHESNGIDIIIALIVNPIQPLEKYRLDLVLELKNNASKLLLAIMESRHDSENAEKILDKMRPNELVGVMKEAYSQSLESEVDRGAGDEIKPRDVGHNIYILAHQLARHNKVLQQSLRPGLGLVPDHDEDEALDYYANHTAQIEIVRLDRTMEQIVFPVPNICEYLTEESKNRVFTTTERDDQGSKVNDFFQQFDNLFNEMKWQKKIRDNKALFWFSRHISLWGSISFYLACILNMAVAVFYPFGDDGDEGTLSSFWNVSLWVALGVTSALLPVLPKQWGIMAFLISLLLRAIYTMGLAPALLLLGTINLFNKIVFLVSFVGNQGTFTRGYKAVVMDMLFVYHLGNAFICVLGLFVHEFFYSFLLLDLVSREETLLNVIKSVTKNGRSIILTAILAIFLVYFFSIIGFLFLKDDFRMEVDRLPTSGKQDLLSSGGATGSCVKDSCPATPSRSPPDDDEDGMERVCDTLRMCIITVLNQGLRNGGGVGDILRRPSKEEPLFAARVVYDLLFFFVVIIIILNLIFGVIIDTFADLRSEKQKKEEILKTSCFICGLERDKFDNKTVTFEEHIKEEHNMWHYLYFIVLVKVKDSTEYTGPESYVAEMIKEYNLDWFPRMRAMSLVSSDAEGEQNEIRSLQEKLESTMRLVVNLSGQLTELKEQMTEQRKQKQRIGLLGPPPHLNINPQQPA
;
A
#
# COMPACT_ATOMS: atom_id res chain seq x y z
N VAL A 1 -67.03 -91.26 9.60
CA VAL A 1 -68.09 -90.28 9.26
C VAL A 1 -67.55 -88.89 9.58
N ASN A 2 -67.04 -88.14 8.60
CA ASN A 2 -66.74 -86.68 8.70
C ASN A 2 -66.14 -86.06 7.42
N ASN A 3 -65.81 -86.82 6.36
CA ASN A 3 -65.29 -86.24 5.12
C ASN A 3 -66.31 -85.46 4.27
N SER A 4 -67.61 -85.73 4.40
CA SER A 4 -68.65 -84.94 3.71
C SER A 4 -68.82 -83.55 4.33
N SER A 5 -68.79 -83.44 5.65
CA SER A 5 -68.90 -82.18 6.38
C SER A 5 -67.71 -81.24 6.12
N GLN A 6 -66.50 -81.79 5.96
CA GLN A 6 -65.27 -81.02 5.73
C GLN A 6 -65.21 -80.43 4.30
N GLN A 7 -65.63 -81.18 3.28
CA GLN A 7 -65.74 -80.64 1.91
C GLN A 7 -66.86 -79.60 1.78
N ILE A 8 -67.99 -79.80 2.46
CA ILE A 8 -69.08 -78.81 2.50
C ILE A 8 -68.60 -77.52 3.19
N ASN A 9 -67.95 -77.63 4.35
CA ASN A 9 -67.43 -76.47 5.07
C ASN A 9 -66.34 -75.71 4.28
N ASN A 10 -65.44 -76.40 3.58
CA ASN A 10 -64.45 -75.76 2.72
C ASN A 10 -65.11 -75.03 1.53
N SER A 11 -66.15 -75.61 0.93
CA SER A 11 -66.89 -74.95 -0.16
C SER A 11 -67.69 -73.73 0.32
N VAL A 12 -68.24 -73.77 1.54
CA VAL A 12 -68.94 -72.65 2.17
C VAL A 12 -67.96 -71.54 2.51
N PHE A 13 -66.76 -71.88 3.00
CA PHE A 13 -65.71 -70.91 3.32
C PHE A 13 -65.20 -70.16 2.08
N ILE A 14 -64.99 -70.88 0.97
CA ILE A 14 -64.61 -70.27 -0.32
C ILE A 14 -65.75 -69.38 -0.86
N LYS A 15 -67.01 -69.83 -0.77
CA LYS A 15 -68.17 -68.99 -1.14
C LYS A 15 -68.32 -67.75 -0.25
N LEU A 16 -67.93 -67.84 1.02
CA LEU A 16 -67.94 -66.71 1.94
C LEU A 16 -66.93 -65.64 1.50
N ILE A 17 -65.67 -66.02 1.24
CA ILE A 17 -64.63 -65.12 0.73
C ILE A 17 -65.05 -64.50 -0.60
N GLN A 18 -65.62 -65.31 -1.51
CA GLN A 18 -66.08 -64.85 -2.82
C GLN A 18 -67.28 -63.88 -2.70
N SER A 19 -68.15 -64.07 -1.70
CA SER A 19 -69.28 -63.18 -1.42
C SER A 19 -68.81 -61.88 -0.78
N CYS A 20 -67.90 -61.92 0.19
CA CYS A 20 -67.28 -60.74 0.78
C CYS A 20 -66.53 -59.91 -0.27
N PHE A 21 -65.82 -60.56 -1.20
CA PHE A 21 -65.14 -59.89 -2.30
C PHE A 21 -66.11 -59.21 -3.29
N ARG A 22 -67.28 -59.81 -3.56
CA ARG A 22 -68.35 -59.17 -4.35
C ARG A 22 -68.96 -57.96 -3.63
N ILE A 23 -69.13 -58.05 -2.32
CA ILE A 23 -69.60 -56.94 -1.47
C ILE A 23 -68.58 -55.79 -1.52
N TYR A 24 -67.29 -56.08 -1.43
CA TYR A 24 -66.23 -55.07 -1.55
C TYR A 24 -66.30 -54.27 -2.87
N ASN A 25 -66.61 -54.94 -3.98
CA ASN A 25 -66.71 -54.32 -5.31
C ASN A 25 -68.02 -53.56 -5.58
N CYS A 26 -68.97 -53.55 -4.63
CA CYS A 26 -70.19 -52.77 -4.75
C CYS A 26 -69.93 -51.25 -4.58
N THR A 27 -70.65 -50.43 -5.35
CA THR A 27 -70.44 -48.97 -5.41
C THR A 27 -71.14 -48.19 -4.30
N TRP A 28 -72.08 -48.82 -3.56
CA TRP A 28 -72.90 -48.17 -2.53
C TRP A 28 -72.33 -48.25 -1.10
N LEU A 29 -71.18 -48.92 -0.91
CA LEU A 29 -70.51 -49.02 0.39
C LEU A 29 -69.65 -47.77 0.69
N SER A 30 -69.78 -47.25 1.91
CA SER A 30 -68.97 -46.11 2.37
C SER A 30 -67.49 -46.49 2.51
N PRO A 31 -66.55 -45.53 2.40
CA PRO A 31 -65.11 -45.82 2.43
C PRO A 31 -64.65 -46.53 3.71
N SER A 32 -65.18 -46.16 4.88
CA SER A 32 -64.86 -46.81 6.15
C SER A 32 -65.40 -48.24 6.25
N GLN A 33 -66.59 -48.50 5.69
CA GLN A 33 -67.17 -49.84 5.63
C GLN A 33 -66.43 -50.73 4.62
N LYS A 34 -65.91 -50.17 3.52
CA LYS A 34 -65.04 -50.92 2.59
C LYS A 34 -63.77 -51.39 3.29
N THR A 35 -63.12 -50.53 4.08
CA THR A 35 -61.93 -50.90 4.86
C THR A 35 -62.20 -52.02 5.89
N LEU A 36 -63.38 -52.03 6.52
CA LEU A 36 -63.77 -53.13 7.41
C LEU A 36 -64.01 -54.45 6.66
N VAL A 37 -64.61 -54.39 5.47
CA VAL A 37 -64.78 -55.56 4.59
C VAL A 37 -63.43 -56.06 4.05
N GLU A 38 -62.48 -55.16 3.76
CA GLU A 38 -61.09 -55.51 3.37
C GLU A 38 -60.36 -56.26 4.49
N ILE A 39 -60.44 -55.78 5.73
CA ILE A 39 -59.84 -56.45 6.90
C ILE A 39 -60.46 -57.84 7.10
N CYS A 40 -61.78 -57.96 6.92
CA CYS A 40 -62.49 -59.25 6.98
C CYS A 40 -62.03 -60.22 5.88
N ILE A 41 -61.81 -59.74 4.64
CA ILE A 41 -61.31 -60.59 3.54
C ILE A 41 -59.87 -61.04 3.79
N ASN A 42 -59.00 -60.16 4.28
CA ASN A 42 -57.59 -60.51 4.57
C ASN A 42 -57.48 -61.51 5.72
N THR A 43 -58.27 -61.34 6.78
CA THR A 43 -58.32 -62.28 7.91
C THR A 43 -58.90 -63.63 7.50
N LEU A 44 -59.97 -63.66 6.70
CA LEU A 44 -60.51 -64.91 6.13
C LEU A 44 -59.51 -65.61 5.19
N ALA A 45 -58.72 -64.85 4.42
CA ALA A 45 -57.69 -65.39 3.54
C ALA A 45 -56.48 -65.94 4.33
N GLU A 46 -56.06 -65.29 5.42
CA GLU A 46 -55.05 -65.84 6.34
C GLU A 46 -55.53 -67.10 7.04
N VAL A 47 -56.80 -67.13 7.49
CA VAL A 47 -57.40 -68.31 8.10
C VAL A 47 -57.51 -69.46 7.09
N ALA A 48 -57.78 -69.17 5.81
CA ALA A 48 -57.74 -70.16 4.73
C ALA A 48 -56.34 -70.77 4.56
N LYS A 49 -55.29 -69.93 4.58
CA LYS A 49 -53.89 -70.33 4.42
C LYS A 49 -53.39 -71.15 5.60
N THR A 50 -53.73 -70.75 6.83
CA THR A 50 -53.34 -71.47 8.06
C THR A 50 -54.05 -72.84 8.20
N LEU A 51 -55.24 -72.99 7.62
CA LEU A 51 -55.99 -74.25 7.60
C LEU A 51 -55.75 -75.11 6.34
N ASN A 52 -54.82 -74.74 5.45
CA ASN A 52 -54.53 -75.42 4.18
C ASN A 52 -55.76 -75.61 3.25
N ILE A 53 -56.68 -74.64 3.23
CA ILE A 53 -57.83 -74.64 2.32
C ILE A 53 -57.37 -74.06 0.96
N ALA A 54 -57.43 -74.86 -0.11
CA ALA A 54 -57.04 -74.44 -1.44
C ALA A 54 -58.04 -73.43 -2.03
N ILE A 55 -57.66 -72.14 -2.06
CA ILE A 55 -58.42 -71.08 -2.74
C ILE A 55 -58.19 -71.20 -4.26
N PRO A 56 -59.22 -71.08 -5.12
CA PRO A 56 -59.04 -71.02 -6.57
C PRO A 56 -58.11 -69.88 -6.98
N VAL A 57 -57.18 -70.16 -7.89
CA VAL A 57 -56.09 -69.25 -8.30
C VAL A 57 -56.60 -67.87 -8.76
N ASP A 58 -57.74 -67.82 -9.43
CA ASP A 58 -58.38 -66.57 -9.88
C ASP A 58 -58.85 -65.70 -8.71
N LEU A 59 -59.32 -66.32 -7.62
CA LEU A 59 -59.81 -65.60 -6.43
C LEU A 59 -58.63 -65.18 -5.55
N ASP A 60 -57.60 -66.01 -5.42
CA ASP A 60 -56.37 -65.67 -4.67
C ASP A 60 -55.59 -64.55 -5.36
N GLY A 61 -55.51 -64.55 -6.70
CA GLY A 61 -54.93 -63.46 -7.48
C GLY A 61 -55.69 -62.14 -7.31
N GLN A 62 -57.03 -62.18 -7.25
CA GLN A 62 -57.88 -61.01 -7.02
C GLN A 62 -57.75 -60.45 -5.60
N VAL A 63 -57.70 -61.32 -4.57
CA VAL A 63 -57.48 -60.92 -3.16
C VAL A 63 -56.08 -60.36 -2.97
N THR A 64 -55.06 -60.97 -3.58
CA THR A 64 -53.67 -60.50 -3.48
C THR A 64 -53.49 -59.15 -4.20
N THR A 65 -54.10 -58.96 -5.37
CA THR A 65 -54.10 -57.68 -6.10
C THR A 65 -54.86 -56.60 -5.34
N MET A 66 -55.97 -56.95 -4.67
CA MET A 66 -56.66 -56.03 -3.76
C MET A 66 -55.76 -55.65 -2.59
N SER A 67 -55.09 -56.59 -1.92
CA SER A 67 -54.20 -56.31 -0.79
C SER A 67 -53.02 -55.41 -1.16
N LEU A 68 -52.45 -55.59 -2.36
CA LEU A 68 -51.36 -54.75 -2.88
C LEU A 68 -51.85 -53.33 -3.18
N LYS A 69 -53.00 -53.19 -3.86
CA LYS A 69 -53.64 -51.87 -4.06
C LYS A 69 -54.01 -51.20 -2.75
N VAL A 70 -54.39 -51.96 -1.72
CA VAL A 70 -54.67 -51.46 -0.38
C VAL A 70 -53.38 -50.98 0.29
N HIS A 71 -52.27 -51.70 0.20
CA HIS A 71 -50.98 -51.21 0.70
C HIS A 71 -50.56 -49.90 0.02
N THR A 72 -50.70 -49.81 -1.31
CA THR A 72 -50.39 -48.58 -2.06
C THR A 72 -51.35 -47.45 -1.72
N ASN A 73 -52.64 -47.72 -1.57
CA ASN A 73 -53.65 -46.72 -1.20
C ASN A 73 -53.55 -46.30 0.27
N VAL A 74 -53.15 -47.20 1.18
CA VAL A 74 -52.88 -46.88 2.60
C VAL A 74 -51.60 -46.08 2.71
N VAL A 75 -50.56 -46.37 1.92
CA VAL A 75 -49.34 -45.55 1.86
C VAL A 75 -49.62 -44.20 1.20
N GLN A 76 -50.41 -44.14 0.11
CA GLN A 76 -50.83 -42.88 -0.50
C GLN A 76 -51.79 -42.09 0.38
N ARG A 77 -52.68 -42.74 1.12
CA ARG A 77 -53.59 -42.10 2.08
C ARG A 77 -52.83 -41.69 3.34
N ALA A 78 -51.87 -42.45 3.83
CA ALA A 78 -50.95 -42.03 4.90
C ALA A 78 -50.06 -40.88 4.46
N ALA A 79 -49.58 -40.86 3.21
CA ALA A 79 -48.81 -39.76 2.63
C ALA A 79 -49.69 -38.52 2.33
N LYS A 80 -50.96 -38.72 1.98
CA LYS A 80 -51.96 -37.66 1.78
C LYS A 80 -52.49 -37.13 3.11
N ASP A 81 -52.65 -37.97 4.11
CA ASP A 81 -53.00 -37.63 5.50
C ASP A 81 -51.80 -36.95 6.16
N TRP A 82 -50.56 -37.35 5.86
CA TRP A 82 -49.35 -36.57 6.19
C TRP A 82 -49.35 -35.21 5.50
N ARG A 83 -49.57 -35.14 4.19
CA ARG A 83 -49.63 -33.87 3.44
C ARG A 83 -50.79 -32.96 3.86
N THR A 84 -51.92 -33.52 4.28
CA THR A 84 -53.10 -32.74 4.70
C THR A 84 -53.09 -32.45 6.20
N SER A 85 -52.41 -33.25 7.01
CA SER A 85 -52.06 -32.95 8.40
C SER A 85 -50.92 -31.93 8.51
N ALA A 86 -50.07 -31.83 7.49
CA ALA A 86 -49.09 -30.74 7.34
C ALA A 86 -49.71 -29.45 6.80
N ARG A 87 -50.82 -29.52 6.05
CA ARG A 87 -51.50 -28.35 5.42
C ARG A 87 -52.76 -27.85 6.14
N ARG A 88 -53.14 -28.42 7.28
CA ARG A 88 -54.23 -27.88 8.12
C ARG A 88 -53.75 -27.76 9.55
N PRO A 89 -53.96 -26.61 10.22
CA PRO A 89 -53.79 -26.56 11.66
C PRO A 89 -54.77 -27.56 12.27
N ARG A 90 -54.24 -28.38 13.17
CA ARG A 90 -54.93 -29.42 13.93
C ARG A 90 -56.24 -28.87 14.49
N LYS A 91 -57.38 -29.16 13.85
CA LYS A 91 -58.69 -29.07 14.50
C LYS A 91 -58.85 -30.34 15.30
N GLU A 92 -58.27 -30.36 16.51
CA GLU A 92 -58.54 -31.41 17.47
C GLU A 92 -59.84 -31.16 18.24
N PRO A 93 -60.54 -32.24 18.61
CA PRO A 93 -61.78 -32.20 19.36
C PRO A 93 -61.49 -31.73 20.79
N LEU A 94 -62.36 -30.85 21.31
CA LEU A 94 -62.48 -30.45 22.72
C LEU A 94 -61.23 -30.70 23.61
N GLY A 95 -60.27 -29.79 23.56
CA GLY A 95 -59.07 -29.78 24.40
C GLY A 95 -58.24 -28.51 24.22
N GLY A 96 -58.89 -27.35 24.14
CA GLY A 96 -58.22 -26.06 23.96
C GLY A 96 -57.79 -25.48 25.29
N LEU A 97 -56.47 -25.36 25.51
CA LEU A 97 -55.79 -24.18 26.08
C LEU A 97 -54.25 -24.38 26.14
N ASP A 98 -53.74 -25.61 26.26
CA ASP A 98 -52.34 -25.84 26.67
C ASP A 98 -51.28 -25.76 25.55
N TYR A 99 -51.60 -26.08 24.28
CA TYR A 99 -50.61 -26.05 23.19
C TYR A 99 -50.22 -24.63 22.72
N LYS A 100 -51.15 -23.66 22.75
CA LYS A 100 -50.85 -22.25 22.44
C LYS A 100 -49.95 -21.60 23.51
N ILE A 101 -49.99 -22.11 24.74
CA ILE A 101 -49.14 -21.59 25.81
C ILE A 101 -47.66 -21.93 25.53
N ILE A 102 -47.38 -23.12 25.00
CA ILE A 102 -46.00 -23.55 24.69
C ILE A 102 -45.41 -22.76 23.52
N GLU A 103 -46.19 -22.55 22.46
CA GLU A 103 -45.77 -21.74 21.31
C GLU A 103 -45.52 -20.28 21.70
N ASN A 104 -46.42 -19.70 22.51
CA ASN A 104 -46.22 -18.38 23.10
C ASN A 104 -45.02 -18.35 24.07
N LEU A 105 -44.76 -19.42 24.82
CA LEU A 105 -43.60 -19.53 25.69
C LEU A 105 -42.30 -19.62 24.88
N GLN A 106 -42.29 -20.34 23.76
CA GLN A 106 -41.13 -20.41 22.85
C GLN A 106 -40.87 -19.06 22.18
N LEU A 107 -41.91 -18.35 21.77
CA LEU A 107 -41.81 -16.95 21.30
C LEU A 107 -41.22 -16.03 22.37
N VAL A 108 -41.71 -16.14 23.61
CA VAL A 108 -41.19 -15.36 24.75
C VAL A 108 -39.74 -15.75 25.06
N VAL A 109 -39.38 -17.03 25.04
CA VAL A 109 -38.01 -17.51 25.25
C VAL A 109 -37.08 -17.01 24.15
N CYS A 110 -37.49 -17.08 22.88
CA CYS A 110 -36.71 -16.57 21.75
C CYS A 110 -36.54 -15.04 21.82
N CYS A 111 -37.60 -14.31 22.21
CA CYS A 111 -37.52 -12.86 22.41
C CYS A 111 -36.60 -12.50 23.60
N LEU A 112 -36.69 -13.24 24.70
CA LEU A 112 -35.80 -13.09 25.85
C LEU A 112 -34.36 -13.45 25.49
N GLU A 113 -34.12 -14.51 24.74
CA GLU A 113 -32.78 -14.91 24.30
C GLU A 113 -32.16 -13.84 23.40
N LYS A 114 -32.91 -13.29 22.45
CA LYS A 114 -32.46 -12.16 21.61
C LYS A 114 -32.16 -10.91 22.44
N GLN A 115 -32.96 -10.60 23.47
CA GLN A 115 -32.73 -9.42 24.33
C GLN A 115 -31.61 -9.62 25.36
N ILE A 116 -31.41 -10.85 25.85
CA ILE A 116 -30.48 -11.17 26.94
C ILE A 116 -29.11 -11.55 26.39
N SER A 117 -29.01 -12.19 25.22
CA SER A 117 -27.74 -12.58 24.59
C SER A 117 -26.69 -11.46 24.54
N PRO A 118 -26.99 -10.24 24.05
CA PRO A 118 -26.02 -9.14 24.05
C PRO A 118 -25.66 -8.68 25.48
N LYS A 119 -26.60 -8.74 26.43
CA LYS A 119 -26.33 -8.44 27.85
C LYS A 119 -25.44 -9.49 28.52
N ILE A 120 -25.61 -10.76 28.16
CA ILE A 120 -24.73 -11.86 28.57
C ILE A 120 -23.32 -11.63 28.01
N GLN A 121 -23.19 -11.21 26.74
CA GLN A 121 -21.89 -10.86 26.17
C GLN A 121 -21.23 -9.68 26.91
N ALA A 122 -22.01 -8.66 27.28
CA ALA A 122 -21.53 -7.55 28.10
C ALA A 122 -21.08 -8.01 29.50
N GLU A 123 -21.81 -8.93 30.14
CA GLU A 123 -21.42 -9.53 31.43
C GLU A 123 -20.13 -10.36 31.30
N PHE A 124 -19.99 -11.17 30.25
CA PHE A 124 -18.75 -11.89 29.95
C PHE A 124 -17.58 -10.95 29.66
N SER A 125 -17.83 -9.78 29.04
CA SER A 125 -16.80 -8.75 28.84
C SER A 125 -16.28 -8.18 30.16
N VAL A 126 -17.15 -8.00 31.17
CA VAL A 126 -16.73 -7.59 32.52
C VAL A 126 -15.83 -8.63 33.16
N LEU A 127 -16.06 -9.93 32.92
CA LEU A 127 -15.18 -10.99 33.42
C LEU A 127 -13.75 -10.86 32.86
N VAL A 128 -13.61 -10.48 31.59
CA VAL A 128 -12.32 -10.19 30.97
C VAL A 128 -11.62 -9.01 31.66
N ASP A 129 -12.35 -7.93 31.94
CA ASP A 129 -11.83 -6.77 32.69
C ASP A 129 -11.35 -7.16 34.10
N VAL A 130 -12.10 -8.03 34.77
CA VAL A 130 -11.74 -8.57 36.09
C VAL A 130 -10.46 -9.40 36.06
N LEU A 131 -10.23 -10.17 34.98
CA LEU A 131 -9.00 -10.95 34.82
C LEU A 131 -7.78 -10.11 34.46
N HIS A 132 -7.96 -8.94 33.82
CA HIS A 132 -6.85 -8.00 33.60
C HIS A 132 -6.33 -7.41 34.92
N SER A 133 -7.24 -7.07 35.83
CA SER A 133 -6.89 -6.41 37.10
C SER A 133 -7.53 -7.10 38.32
N PRO A 134 -7.14 -8.36 38.62
CA PRO A 134 -7.67 -9.09 39.77
C PRO A 134 -7.33 -8.41 41.10
N GLU A 135 -6.23 -7.65 41.18
CA GLU A 135 -5.85 -6.90 42.38
C GLU A 135 -6.90 -5.89 42.85
N LEU A 136 -7.76 -5.39 41.97
CA LEU A 136 -8.80 -4.42 42.32
C LEU A 136 -9.96 -5.05 43.12
N LEU A 137 -10.14 -6.38 43.05
CA LEU A 137 -11.12 -7.10 43.86
C LEU A 137 -10.69 -7.25 45.33
N PHE A 138 -9.39 -7.14 45.60
CA PHE A 138 -8.83 -7.44 46.91
C PHE A 138 -8.41 -6.17 47.68
N PRO A 139 -8.55 -6.15 49.02
CA PRO A 139 -8.04 -5.08 49.86
C PRO A 139 -6.52 -4.90 49.70
N GLU A 140 -6.02 -3.68 49.94
CA GLU A 140 -4.65 -3.24 49.65
C GLU A 140 -3.54 -4.16 50.21
N ALA A 141 -3.77 -4.80 51.36
CA ALA A 141 -2.85 -5.75 51.98
C ALA A 141 -2.70 -7.10 51.24
N ALA A 142 -3.68 -7.49 50.42
CA ALA A 142 -3.68 -8.73 49.65
C ALA A 142 -3.29 -8.52 48.17
N ARG A 143 -3.20 -7.28 47.69
CA ARG A 143 -2.89 -6.93 46.29
C ARG A 143 -1.59 -7.57 45.81
N LEU A 144 -0.51 -7.45 46.59
CA LEU A 144 0.82 -8.02 46.27
C LEU A 144 0.85 -9.55 46.06
N ARG A 145 -0.14 -10.30 46.56
CA ARG A 145 -0.25 -11.77 46.32
C ARG A 145 -1.21 -12.12 45.19
N CYS A 146 -2.01 -11.16 44.76
CA CYS A 146 -3.01 -11.27 43.71
C CYS A 146 -2.67 -10.37 42.52
N ASP A 147 -1.41 -9.96 42.37
CA ASP A 147 -0.94 -9.24 41.20
C ASP A 147 -1.30 -10.08 39.96
N SER A 148 -1.87 -9.43 38.93
CA SER A 148 -2.34 -10.05 37.68
C SER A 148 -1.40 -11.15 37.13
N GLU A 149 -0.08 -10.91 37.13
CA GLU A 149 0.94 -11.89 36.70
C GLU A 149 0.90 -13.21 37.52
N THR A 150 0.82 -13.12 38.84
CA THR A 150 0.86 -14.29 39.74
C THR A 150 -0.43 -15.10 39.70
N PHE A 151 -1.57 -14.40 39.63
CA PHE A 151 -2.88 -15.04 39.50
C PHE A 151 -2.97 -15.79 38.18
N MET A 152 -2.64 -15.13 37.07
CA MET A 152 -2.68 -15.73 35.74
C MET A 152 -1.69 -16.90 35.62
N THR A 153 -0.52 -16.83 36.26
CA THR A 153 0.47 -17.94 36.23
C THR A 153 -0.10 -19.19 36.90
N THR A 154 -0.80 -18.99 38.01
CA THR A 154 -1.45 -20.08 38.74
C THR A 154 -2.62 -20.65 37.97
N LEU A 155 -3.42 -19.79 37.32
CA LEU A 155 -4.53 -20.20 36.45
C LEU A 155 -4.02 -21.07 35.30
N ILE A 156 -3.01 -20.61 34.54
CA ILE A 156 -2.42 -21.35 33.42
C ILE A 156 -1.85 -22.70 33.87
N LYS A 157 -1.12 -22.75 35.00
CA LYS A 157 -0.60 -24.00 35.56
C LYS A 157 -1.73 -24.96 35.98
N HIS A 158 -2.82 -24.46 36.52
CA HIS A 158 -3.95 -25.28 36.92
C HIS A 158 -4.71 -25.84 35.70
N THR A 159 -4.91 -25.03 34.65
CA THR A 159 -5.52 -25.45 33.38
C THR A 159 -4.80 -26.67 32.79
N LYS A 160 -3.47 -26.72 32.86
CA LYS A 160 -2.66 -27.88 32.44
C LYS A 160 -3.03 -29.17 33.19
N SER A 161 -3.35 -29.09 34.49
CA SER A 161 -3.76 -30.26 35.28
C SER A 161 -5.23 -30.63 35.11
N LEU A 162 -6.06 -29.72 34.60
CA LEU A 162 -7.50 -29.90 34.42
C LEU A 162 -7.86 -30.63 33.13
N MET A 163 -6.94 -30.66 32.15
CA MET A 163 -7.15 -31.27 30.84
C MET A 163 -7.77 -32.68 30.91
N ASP A 164 -7.28 -33.56 31.77
CA ASP A 164 -7.79 -34.94 31.90
C ASP A 164 -8.97 -35.09 32.88
N LYS A 165 -9.26 -34.06 33.69
CA LYS A 165 -10.23 -34.13 34.79
C LYS A 165 -11.55 -33.42 34.48
N GLU A 166 -11.49 -32.22 33.90
CA GLU A 166 -12.64 -31.36 33.64
C GLU A 166 -12.50 -30.61 32.30
N GLU A 167 -12.69 -31.33 31.19
CA GLU A 167 -12.55 -30.79 29.83
C GLU A 167 -13.44 -29.56 29.55
N LYS A 168 -14.68 -29.55 30.05
CA LYS A 168 -15.61 -28.41 29.89
C LYS A 168 -15.11 -27.12 30.55
N LEU A 169 -14.45 -27.24 31.70
CA LEU A 169 -13.87 -26.09 32.38
C LEU A 169 -12.64 -25.58 31.64
N CYS A 170 -11.80 -26.50 31.14
CA CYS A 170 -10.66 -26.18 30.30
C CYS A 170 -11.08 -25.36 29.07
N ILE A 171 -12.11 -25.80 28.33
CA ILE A 171 -12.66 -25.09 27.16
C ILE A 171 -13.08 -23.66 27.52
N LYS A 172 -13.84 -23.48 28.61
CA LYS A 172 -14.29 -22.15 29.05
C LYS A 172 -13.12 -21.23 29.43
N ILE A 173 -12.07 -21.77 30.06
CA ILE A 173 -10.87 -20.99 30.39
C ILE A 173 -10.16 -20.55 29.11
N LEU A 174 -9.95 -21.45 28.14
CA LEU A 174 -9.32 -21.12 26.86
C LEU A 174 -10.11 -20.06 26.08
N GLN A 175 -11.44 -20.19 26.02
CA GLN A 175 -12.32 -19.18 25.41
C GLN A 175 -12.21 -17.82 26.10
N THR A 176 -12.09 -17.81 27.43
CA THR A 176 -11.94 -16.57 28.20
C THR A 176 -10.59 -15.93 27.95
N LEU A 177 -9.49 -16.71 27.94
CA LEU A 177 -8.15 -16.21 27.61
C LEU A 177 -8.08 -15.64 26.20
N ARG A 178 -8.71 -16.29 25.21
CA ARG A 178 -8.82 -15.77 23.84
C ARG A 178 -9.57 -14.44 23.80
N LYS A 179 -10.68 -14.30 24.53
CA LYS A 179 -11.44 -13.04 24.60
C LYS A 179 -10.67 -11.89 25.27
N MET A 180 -9.65 -12.16 26.08
CA MET A 180 -8.76 -11.13 26.61
C MET A 180 -7.87 -10.50 25.52
N LEU A 181 -7.62 -11.22 24.43
CA LEU A 181 -6.74 -10.80 23.35
C LEU A 181 -7.45 -10.03 22.24
N HIS A 182 -8.75 -10.22 22.05
CA HIS A 182 -9.49 -9.54 20.98
C HIS A 182 -9.82 -8.08 21.31
N LYS A 183 -9.78 -7.22 20.28
CA LYS A 183 -10.33 -5.86 20.36
C LYS A 183 -11.82 -5.92 20.69
N ARG A 184 -12.24 -5.05 21.60
CA ARG A 184 -13.63 -4.97 22.07
C ARG A 184 -14.53 -4.48 20.95
N GLU A 185 -15.57 -5.25 20.63
CA GLU A 185 -16.64 -4.77 19.75
C GLU A 185 -17.42 -3.64 20.45
N PRO A 186 -17.85 -2.60 19.70
CA PRO A 186 -18.65 -1.52 20.26
C PRO A 186 -20.03 -2.07 20.67
N PHE A 187 -20.25 -2.21 21.98
CA PHE A 187 -21.55 -2.54 22.52
C PHE A 187 -22.56 -1.41 22.30
N GLN A 188 -23.84 -1.73 22.12
CA GLN A 188 -24.92 -0.74 22.11
C GLN A 188 -25.03 -0.03 23.49
N GLU A 189 -25.74 1.09 23.55
CA GLU A 189 -25.79 1.95 24.75
C GLU A 189 -26.28 1.22 26.01
N SER A 190 -27.22 0.27 25.87
CA SER A 190 -27.83 -0.43 27.02
C SER A 190 -26.87 -1.42 27.69
N GLU A 191 -26.00 -2.03 26.90
CA GLU A 191 -24.96 -2.99 27.26
C GLU A 191 -23.77 -2.27 27.87
N MET A 192 -23.40 -1.13 27.30
CA MET A 192 -22.39 -0.24 27.88
C MET A 192 -22.81 0.28 29.25
N GLU A 193 -24.10 0.59 29.44
CA GLU A 193 -24.63 1.01 30.73
C GLU A 193 -24.57 -0.14 31.76
N LEU A 194 -24.99 -1.36 31.37
CA LEU A 194 -24.87 -2.54 32.22
C LEU A 194 -23.41 -2.79 32.63
N ARG A 195 -22.48 -2.72 31.68
CA ARG A 195 -21.05 -2.89 31.91
C ARG A 195 -20.49 -1.84 32.87
N LYS A 196 -20.84 -0.56 32.69
CA LYS A 196 -20.46 0.52 33.62
C LYS A 196 -20.97 0.27 35.04
N ILE A 197 -22.22 -0.15 35.19
CA ILE A 197 -22.81 -0.49 36.48
C ILE A 197 -22.04 -1.65 37.14
N LEU A 198 -21.74 -2.71 36.40
CA LEU A 198 -21.02 -3.88 36.90
C LEU A 198 -19.57 -3.55 37.27
N LEU A 199 -18.83 -2.83 36.43
CA LEU A 199 -17.46 -2.41 36.71
C LEU A 199 -17.40 -1.50 37.96
N THR A 200 -18.34 -0.55 38.06
CA THR A 200 -18.45 0.32 39.25
C THR A 200 -18.78 -0.49 40.51
N ARG A 201 -19.55 -1.57 40.38
CA ARG A 201 -19.86 -2.47 41.51
C ARG A 201 -18.67 -3.34 41.93
N TYR A 202 -17.87 -3.84 40.98
CA TYR A 202 -16.72 -4.70 41.27
C TYR A 202 -15.48 -3.93 41.72
N PHE A 203 -15.17 -2.80 41.08
CA PHE A 203 -13.95 -2.02 41.33
C PHE A 203 -14.17 -0.73 42.15
N GLY A 204 -15.42 -0.32 42.36
CA GLY A 204 -15.75 0.98 42.98
C GLY A 204 -15.39 2.17 42.09
N ASN A 205 -15.29 3.37 42.67
CA ASN A 205 -14.83 4.60 41.98
C ASN A 205 -13.29 4.70 41.86
N GLN A 206 -12.55 3.60 42.05
CA GLN A 206 -11.10 3.60 41.92
C GLN A 206 -10.73 3.56 40.44
N LYS A 207 -9.96 4.55 39.95
CA LYS A 207 -9.43 4.54 38.58
C LYS A 207 -8.44 3.38 38.42
N LEU A 208 -8.51 2.67 37.30
CA LEU A 208 -7.45 1.76 36.84
C LEU A 208 -6.14 2.56 36.75
N PHE A 209 -5.19 2.30 37.64
CA PHE A 209 -3.88 2.96 37.67
C PHE A 209 -2.89 2.18 36.82
N SER A 210 -2.32 2.82 35.80
CA SER A 210 -1.07 2.37 35.16
C SER A 210 0.14 2.73 36.03
N LYS A 211 1.13 1.84 36.07
CA LYS A 211 2.41 1.99 36.80
C LYS A 211 3.22 3.17 36.22
N PRO A 212 3.93 3.97 37.04
CA PRO A 212 4.76 5.08 36.53
C PRO A 212 6.06 4.54 35.92
N GLU A 213 6.36 4.98 34.70
CA GLU A 213 7.66 4.78 34.06
C GLU A 213 8.78 5.47 34.86
N LEU A 214 9.85 4.73 35.12
CA LEU A 214 11.09 5.26 35.71
C LEU A 214 12.18 5.29 34.63
N GLY A 215 12.53 6.51 34.16
CA GLY A 215 13.90 6.82 33.74
C GLY A 215 14.12 7.52 32.40
N SER A 216 14.50 8.81 32.48
CA SER A 216 15.24 9.65 31.50
C SER A 216 14.41 10.30 30.37
N GLY A 217 14.24 11.61 30.23
CA GLY A 217 14.89 12.77 30.82
C GLY A 217 15.07 13.85 29.75
N ASN A 218 14.18 14.85 29.66
CA ASN A 218 14.51 16.28 29.59
C ASN A 218 13.31 17.17 29.24
N SER A 219 13.27 18.30 29.95
CA SER A 219 12.19 19.27 30.08
C SER A 219 12.46 20.59 29.35
N SER A 220 11.37 21.26 28.95
CA SER A 220 11.08 22.72 28.95
C SER A 220 10.24 23.05 27.70
N SER A 221 9.15 23.81 27.71
CA SER A 221 8.55 24.86 28.57
C SER A 221 7.09 25.01 28.08
N GLY A 222 6.02 25.24 28.83
CA GLY A 222 5.79 26.07 30.01
C GLY A 222 4.61 27.02 29.69
N ALA A 223 3.42 26.77 30.25
CA ALA A 223 2.37 27.79 30.42
C ALA A 223 1.30 27.30 31.41
N PHE A 224 1.03 28.13 32.41
CA PHE A 224 0.19 27.89 33.58
C PHE A 224 -1.04 28.81 33.47
N VAL A 225 -2.27 28.30 33.39
CA VAL A 225 -3.50 29.06 33.72
C VAL A 225 -4.52 28.15 34.43
N LYS A 226 -5.15 28.71 35.46
CA LYS A 226 -5.92 28.14 36.58
C LYS A 226 -7.28 27.48 36.24
N PRO A 227 -7.84 26.67 37.17
CA PRO A 227 -9.09 25.94 36.99
C PRO A 227 -10.31 26.80 37.33
N SER A 228 -11.35 26.74 36.49
CA SER A 228 -12.69 27.22 36.81
C SER A 228 -13.67 26.06 36.92
N SER A 229 -14.43 26.11 38.01
CA SER A 229 -15.45 25.21 38.51
C SER A 229 -16.58 24.85 37.54
N GLY A 230 -17.06 23.62 37.65
CA GLY A 230 -18.47 23.27 37.45
C GLY A 230 -18.82 22.65 36.10
N GLY A 231 -18.57 21.34 35.97
CA GLY A 231 -19.07 20.53 34.86
C GLY A 231 -18.67 19.08 35.08
N SER A 232 -19.61 18.24 35.50
CA SER A 232 -19.44 16.80 35.64
C SER A 232 -19.32 16.20 34.24
N ALA A 233 -18.09 16.10 33.73
CA ALA A 233 -17.78 15.38 32.50
C ALA A 233 -17.34 13.96 32.87
N VAL A 234 -18.32 13.06 33.01
CA VAL A 234 -18.13 11.60 32.97
C VAL A 234 -18.38 11.17 31.54
N LEU A 235 -17.47 11.52 30.63
CA LEU A 235 -17.38 10.92 29.29
C LEU A 235 -15.90 10.88 28.89
N ASP A 236 -15.51 9.77 28.28
CA ASP A 236 -14.16 9.38 27.83
C ASP A 236 -13.23 8.72 28.88
N ALA A 237 -13.73 7.62 29.46
CA ALA A 237 -12.88 6.59 30.07
C ALA A 237 -12.51 5.44 29.09
N ASP A 238 -12.88 5.54 27.82
CA ASP A 238 -12.74 4.44 26.83
C ASP A 238 -11.41 4.47 26.05
N LYS A 239 -10.50 5.38 26.41
CA LYS A 239 -9.21 5.59 25.71
C LYS A 239 -8.00 4.97 26.39
N GLN A 240 -8.17 4.19 27.45
CA GLN A 240 -7.10 3.44 28.11
C GLN A 240 -7.38 1.94 28.00
N VAL A 241 -7.28 1.42 26.78
CA VAL A 241 -7.16 -0.02 26.52
C VAL A 241 -5.65 -0.29 26.46
N MET A 242 -5.16 -1.22 27.27
CA MET A 242 -3.78 -1.73 27.12
C MET A 242 -3.57 -2.16 25.66
N ASP A 243 -2.40 -1.89 25.09
CA ASP A 243 -2.14 -2.27 23.71
C ASP A 243 -2.21 -3.81 23.58
N GLU A 244 -2.76 -4.31 22.47
CA GLU A 244 -2.97 -5.75 22.23
C GLU A 244 -1.66 -6.55 22.38
N VAL A 245 -0.55 -5.93 21.95
CA VAL A 245 0.82 -6.43 22.06
C VAL A 245 1.29 -6.55 23.52
N GLU A 246 0.85 -5.66 24.40
CA GLU A 246 1.20 -5.71 25.83
C GLU A 246 0.49 -6.89 26.52
N ILE A 247 -0.77 -7.14 26.17
CA ILE A 247 -1.55 -8.27 26.70
C ILE A 247 -0.96 -9.60 26.19
N GLN A 248 -0.65 -9.68 24.90
CA GLN A 248 0.06 -10.79 24.29
C GLN A 248 1.38 -11.11 25.04
N SER A 249 2.20 -10.08 25.27
CA SER A 249 3.48 -10.21 25.98
C SER A 249 3.32 -10.62 27.44
N LEU A 250 2.25 -10.15 28.11
CA LEU A 250 1.91 -10.57 29.47
C LEU A 250 1.57 -12.06 29.51
N LEU A 251 0.68 -12.52 28.63
CA LEU A 251 0.27 -13.93 28.58
C LEU A 251 1.44 -14.87 28.24
N ASP A 252 2.36 -14.44 27.37
CA ASP A 252 3.58 -15.21 27.08
C ASP A 252 4.47 -15.35 28.33
N LYS A 253 4.76 -14.26 29.05
CA LYS A 253 5.54 -14.28 30.31
C LYS A 253 4.93 -15.20 31.37
N VAL A 254 3.61 -15.27 31.40
CA VAL A 254 2.82 -16.11 32.32
C VAL A 254 2.85 -17.60 31.92
N GLY A 255 3.23 -17.91 30.68
CA GLY A 255 3.39 -19.27 30.17
C GLY A 255 2.25 -19.78 29.27
N ALA A 256 1.50 -18.88 28.64
CA ALA A 256 0.42 -19.26 27.72
C ALA A 256 0.91 -20.03 26.49
N THR A 257 2.08 -19.67 25.95
CA THR A 257 2.74 -20.38 24.84
C THR A 257 3.09 -21.82 25.22
N GLU A 258 3.63 -22.04 26.42
CA GLU A 258 3.89 -23.38 26.94
C GLU A 258 2.59 -24.19 27.13
N LEU A 259 1.51 -23.54 27.59
CA LEU A 259 0.20 -24.19 27.73
C LEU A 259 -0.33 -24.68 26.38
N VAL A 260 -0.31 -23.85 25.34
CA VAL A 260 -0.79 -24.21 23.99
C VAL A 260 -0.03 -25.43 23.46
N ILE A 261 1.31 -25.43 23.52
CA ILE A 261 2.13 -26.56 23.06
C ILE A 261 1.77 -27.84 23.84
N ASN A 262 1.64 -27.75 25.17
CA ASN A 262 1.32 -28.92 26.00
C ASN A 262 -0.09 -29.47 25.73
N LEU A 263 -1.08 -28.60 25.52
CA LEU A 263 -2.45 -29.02 25.22
C LEU A 263 -2.51 -29.70 23.86
N VAL A 264 -1.88 -29.12 22.82
CA VAL A 264 -1.80 -29.71 21.47
C VAL A 264 -1.17 -31.11 21.47
N VAL A 265 -0.10 -31.31 22.25
CA VAL A 265 0.62 -32.60 22.29
C VAL A 265 -0.14 -33.68 23.04
N ASN A 266 -0.90 -33.34 24.09
CA ASN A 266 -1.45 -34.32 25.03
C ASN A 266 -2.98 -34.51 24.93
N THR A 267 -3.72 -33.56 24.36
CA THR A 267 -5.17 -33.67 24.25
C THR A 267 -5.60 -34.74 23.25
N LYS A 268 -6.72 -35.42 23.56
CA LYS A 268 -7.43 -36.31 22.63
C LYS A 268 -8.80 -35.76 22.23
N ASN A 269 -9.27 -34.71 22.89
CA ASN A 269 -10.57 -34.11 22.61
C ASN A 269 -10.42 -33.04 21.52
N ASP A 270 -11.16 -33.19 20.43
CA ASP A 270 -11.12 -32.30 19.26
C ASP A 270 -11.51 -30.85 19.61
N MET A 271 -12.47 -30.64 20.51
CA MET A 271 -12.89 -29.29 20.95
C MET A 271 -11.80 -28.58 21.77
N VAL A 272 -11.09 -29.34 22.62
CA VAL A 272 -9.97 -28.78 23.41
C VAL A 272 -8.80 -28.45 22.49
N PHE A 273 -8.55 -29.30 21.49
CA PHE A 273 -7.54 -29.05 20.47
C PHE A 273 -7.87 -27.78 19.67
N GLU A 274 -9.08 -27.66 19.15
CA GLU A 274 -9.54 -26.51 18.37
C GLU A 274 -9.40 -25.20 19.16
N GLU A 275 -9.90 -25.14 20.40
CA GLU A 275 -9.76 -23.94 21.25
C GLU A 275 -8.31 -23.65 21.65
N SER A 276 -7.45 -24.67 21.73
CA SER A 276 -6.00 -24.47 21.96
C SER A 276 -5.32 -23.82 20.76
N ILE A 277 -5.67 -24.25 19.54
CA ILE A 277 -5.19 -23.64 18.30
C ILE A 277 -5.71 -22.21 18.16
N LEU A 278 -7.01 -21.98 18.40
CA LEU A 278 -7.61 -20.64 18.35
C LEU A 278 -6.97 -19.67 19.37
N LEU A 279 -6.60 -20.15 20.57
CA LEU A 279 -5.83 -19.36 21.52
C LEU A 279 -4.42 -19.06 21.00
N GLY A 280 -3.75 -20.05 20.39
CA GLY A 280 -2.46 -19.86 19.73
C GLY A 280 -2.52 -18.81 18.61
N THR A 281 -3.56 -18.85 17.78
CA THR A 281 -3.82 -17.88 16.72
C THR A 281 -4.01 -16.47 17.29
N ALA A 282 -4.79 -16.31 18.36
CA ALA A 282 -4.98 -15.00 19.01
C ALA A 282 -3.69 -14.46 19.65
N LEU A 283 -2.83 -15.34 20.18
CA LEU A 283 -1.53 -14.95 20.72
C LEU A 283 -0.58 -14.45 19.62
N LEU A 284 -0.63 -15.07 18.43
CA LEU A 284 0.25 -14.74 17.30
C LEU A 284 -0.33 -13.66 16.38
N GLN A 285 -1.52 -13.14 16.66
CA GLN A 285 -2.20 -12.16 15.82
C GLN A 285 -1.32 -10.91 15.60
N LYS A 286 -1.19 -10.48 14.33
CA LYS A 286 -0.27 -9.44 13.83
C LYS A 286 1.22 -9.79 13.89
N GLY A 287 1.56 -11.07 13.90
CA GLY A 287 2.94 -11.55 13.82
C GLY A 287 3.83 -11.08 14.98
N ASN A 288 3.37 -11.19 16.23
CA ASN A 288 4.17 -10.77 17.37
C ASN A 288 5.49 -11.58 17.48
N THR A 289 6.61 -10.94 17.14
CA THR A 289 7.93 -11.57 17.04
C THR A 289 8.44 -12.14 18.36
N GLN A 290 8.04 -11.55 19.51
CA GLN A 290 8.38 -12.08 20.83
C GLN A 290 7.74 -13.45 21.07
N ILE A 291 6.45 -13.58 20.71
CA ILE A 291 5.71 -14.82 20.89
C ILE A 291 6.19 -15.89 19.91
N GLN A 292 6.46 -15.53 18.66
CA GLN A 292 7.08 -16.43 17.68
C GLN A 292 8.43 -16.97 18.21
N TYR A 293 9.28 -16.11 18.76
CA TYR A 293 10.55 -16.49 19.36
C TYR A 293 10.37 -17.40 20.59
N SER A 294 9.34 -17.17 21.41
CA SER A 294 8.97 -18.05 22.52
C SER A 294 8.54 -19.45 22.04
N PHE A 295 7.68 -19.54 21.02
CA PHE A 295 7.31 -20.81 20.38
C PHE A 295 8.54 -21.56 19.84
N TYR A 296 9.41 -20.87 19.10
CA TYR A 296 10.65 -21.44 18.56
C TYR A 296 11.53 -22.00 19.67
N ASN A 297 11.81 -21.22 20.71
CA ASN A 297 12.64 -21.65 21.84
C ASN A 297 12.06 -22.84 22.60
N LEU A 298 10.76 -22.85 22.86
CA LEU A 298 10.10 -23.94 23.58
C LEU A 298 10.13 -25.23 22.76
N LEU A 299 9.84 -25.16 21.47
CA LEU A 299 9.88 -26.33 20.59
C LEU A 299 11.32 -26.82 20.34
N HIS A 300 12.29 -25.91 20.22
CA HIS A 300 13.69 -26.31 20.00
C HIS A 300 14.31 -26.94 21.25
N LYS A 301 14.00 -26.44 22.45
CA LYS A 301 14.57 -26.95 23.73
C LYS A 301 13.87 -28.19 24.28
N GLN A 302 12.58 -28.40 23.99
CA GLN A 302 11.82 -29.51 24.53
C GLN A 302 11.87 -30.77 23.65
N LYS A 303 11.94 -31.95 24.26
CA LYS A 303 11.84 -33.27 23.58
C LYS A 303 10.45 -33.55 22.97
N ASN A 304 9.49 -32.64 23.13
CA ASN A 304 8.11 -32.82 22.67
C ASN A 304 7.86 -32.26 21.26
N SER A 305 8.85 -31.61 20.62
CA SER A 305 8.69 -31.07 19.26
C SER A 305 8.29 -32.12 18.24
N GLU A 306 8.91 -33.31 18.27
CA GLU A 306 8.55 -34.41 17.38
C GLU A 306 7.06 -34.78 17.48
N LYS A 307 6.52 -34.85 18.72
CA LYS A 307 5.10 -35.14 18.94
C LYS A 307 4.20 -33.99 18.48
N PHE A 308 4.62 -32.75 18.72
CA PHE A 308 3.87 -31.56 18.31
C PHE A 308 3.64 -31.54 16.80
N PHE A 309 4.71 -31.67 16.00
CA PHE A 309 4.60 -31.69 14.54
C PHE A 309 3.88 -32.93 14.01
N LYS A 310 4.07 -34.09 14.67
CA LYS A 310 3.34 -35.31 14.31
C LYS A 310 1.81 -35.13 14.42
N VAL A 311 1.31 -34.43 15.44
CA VAL A 311 -0.14 -34.21 15.59
C VAL A 311 -0.71 -33.45 14.40
N PHE A 312 -0.04 -32.39 13.93
CA PHE A 312 -0.46 -31.65 12.73
C PHE A 312 -0.36 -32.50 11.47
N TYR A 313 0.75 -33.24 11.32
CA TYR A 313 0.95 -34.16 10.20
C TYR A 313 -0.17 -35.21 10.10
N ASP A 314 -0.47 -35.89 11.21
CA ASP A 314 -1.50 -36.93 11.25
C ASP A 314 -2.90 -36.33 10.98
N ARG A 315 -3.23 -35.14 11.51
CA ARG A 315 -4.52 -34.46 11.27
C ARG A 315 -4.67 -34.00 9.82
N MET A 316 -3.63 -33.43 9.21
CA MET A 316 -3.61 -33.07 7.79
C MET A 316 -3.83 -34.31 6.92
N GLY A 317 -3.12 -35.41 7.20
CA GLY A 317 -3.28 -36.67 6.48
C GLY A 317 -4.69 -37.26 6.59
N LEU A 318 -5.35 -37.15 7.75
CA LEU A 318 -6.75 -37.56 7.92
C LEU A 318 -7.70 -36.70 7.08
N ALA A 319 -7.54 -35.37 7.11
CA ALA A 319 -8.36 -34.46 6.31
C ALA A 319 -8.21 -34.74 4.80
N GLN A 320 -6.98 -34.97 4.32
CA GLN A 320 -6.71 -35.37 2.93
C GLN A 320 -7.43 -36.68 2.56
N GLN A 321 -7.38 -37.71 3.43
CA GLN A 321 -8.04 -38.99 3.19
C GLN A 321 -9.56 -38.85 3.12
N GLU A 322 -10.14 -38.04 3.99
CA GLU A 322 -11.59 -37.77 3.99
C GLU A 322 -12.04 -37.03 2.74
N ILE A 323 -11.26 -36.03 2.28
CA ILE A 323 -11.52 -35.32 1.02
C ILE A 323 -11.52 -36.30 -0.15
N ARG A 324 -10.47 -37.15 -0.27
CA ARG A 324 -10.39 -38.15 -1.34
C ARG A 324 -11.55 -39.15 -1.30
N ALA A 325 -11.97 -39.57 -0.10
CA ALA A 325 -13.10 -40.46 0.08
C ALA A 325 -14.43 -39.81 -0.39
N ALA A 326 -14.67 -38.56 -0.01
CA ALA A 326 -15.86 -37.79 -0.41
C ALA A 326 -15.89 -37.51 -1.93
N MET A 327 -14.73 -37.24 -2.53
CA MET A 327 -14.62 -37.02 -3.97
C MET A 327 -14.93 -38.27 -4.78
N THR A 328 -14.52 -39.45 -4.30
CA THR A 328 -14.79 -40.73 -4.98
C THR A 328 -16.30 -41.05 -5.00
N SER A 329 -17.04 -40.69 -3.93
CA SER A 329 -18.50 -40.87 -3.89
C SER A 329 -19.23 -39.91 -4.84
N ASN A 330 -18.79 -38.65 -4.96
CA ASN A 330 -19.41 -37.67 -5.85
C ASN A 330 -19.11 -37.96 -7.34
N ALA A 331 -17.92 -38.48 -7.65
CA ALA A 331 -17.57 -38.92 -9.02
C ALA A 331 -18.43 -40.10 -9.51
N LEU A 332 -18.87 -40.98 -8.60
CA LEU A 332 -19.78 -42.09 -8.91
C LEU A 332 -21.20 -41.60 -9.24
N GLU A 333 -21.71 -40.57 -8.56
CA GLU A 333 -22.99 -39.93 -8.90
C GLU A 333 -22.96 -39.18 -10.24
N PHE A 334 -21.82 -38.57 -10.59
CA PHE A 334 -21.65 -37.86 -11.86
C PHE A 334 -21.62 -38.80 -13.08
N ASN A 335 -21.02 -39.98 -12.95
CA ASN A 335 -21.06 -41.00 -14.02
C ASN A 335 -22.48 -41.54 -14.27
N VAL A 336 -23.38 -41.47 -13.29
CA VAL A 336 -24.79 -41.83 -13.46
C VAL A 336 -25.55 -40.74 -14.21
N ARG A 337 -25.25 -39.46 -13.94
CA ARG A 337 -25.87 -38.34 -14.66
C ARG A 337 -25.42 -38.20 -16.11
N SER A 338 -24.15 -38.51 -16.44
CA SER A 338 -23.68 -38.44 -17.83
C SER A 338 -24.27 -39.53 -18.74
N MET A 339 -24.93 -40.55 -18.18
CA MET A 339 -25.66 -41.56 -18.97
C MET A 339 -27.11 -41.16 -19.28
N ASP A 340 -27.65 -40.12 -18.64
CA ASP A 340 -29.04 -39.67 -18.83
C ASP A 340 -29.18 -38.56 -19.89
N ASP A 341 -28.09 -37.91 -20.32
CA ASP A 341 -28.13 -36.78 -21.27
C ASP A 341 -28.01 -37.19 -22.75
N ASP A 342 -27.96 -38.49 -23.07
CA ASP A 342 -27.71 -39.00 -24.43
C ASP A 342 -28.79 -40.01 -24.90
N GLU A 343 -30.04 -39.56 -25.08
CA GLU A 343 -31.05 -40.30 -25.87
C GLU A 343 -31.75 -39.42 -26.93
N GLY A 344 -31.33 -39.61 -28.20
CA GLY A 344 -32.08 -39.28 -29.43
C GLY A 344 -32.09 -40.50 -30.38
N PRO A 345 -33.10 -40.65 -31.28
CA PRO A 345 -33.54 -41.98 -31.71
C PRO A 345 -32.87 -42.48 -33.01
N SER A 346 -32.38 -43.72 -33.02
CA SER A 346 -32.77 -44.77 -33.99
C SER A 346 -31.88 -46.05 -34.00
N SER A 347 -32.58 -47.18 -33.92
CA SER A 347 -32.32 -48.49 -34.56
C SER A 347 -31.22 -49.45 -34.05
N SER A 348 -31.72 -50.51 -33.40
CA SER A 348 -31.55 -51.93 -33.75
C SER A 348 -30.48 -52.81 -33.06
N ARG A 349 -30.98 -53.53 -32.04
CA ARG A 349 -30.85 -54.99 -31.74
C ARG A 349 -29.45 -55.64 -31.82
N ILE A 350 -29.02 -56.30 -30.72
CA ILE A 350 -29.11 -57.76 -30.48
C ILE A 350 -28.35 -58.17 -29.18
N ARG A 351 -29.02 -59.03 -28.38
CA ARG A 351 -28.55 -60.06 -27.41
C ARG A 351 -28.44 -59.78 -25.88
N LYS A 352 -29.56 -60.10 -25.22
CA LYS A 352 -29.83 -61.22 -24.28
C LYS A 352 -29.10 -61.32 -22.92
N ASN A 353 -29.92 -61.12 -21.89
CA ASN A 353 -30.21 -61.98 -20.72
C ASN A 353 -29.07 -62.46 -19.81
N LYS A 354 -28.91 -61.76 -18.68
CA LYS A 354 -29.01 -62.33 -17.33
C LYS A 354 -29.23 -61.19 -16.32
N ASP A 355 -29.88 -61.51 -15.20
CA ASP A 355 -30.03 -60.66 -13.99
C ASP A 355 -31.30 -59.80 -13.83
N GLN A 356 -32.45 -60.47 -13.82
CA GLN A 356 -33.69 -59.94 -13.22
C GLN A 356 -33.72 -60.04 -11.66
N GLY A 357 -32.67 -60.57 -11.03
CA GLY A 357 -32.57 -60.71 -9.57
C GLY A 357 -31.93 -59.52 -8.84
N LEU A 358 -31.05 -58.76 -9.50
CA LEU A 358 -30.38 -57.60 -8.92
C LEU A 358 -31.21 -56.30 -9.04
N GLN A 359 -31.94 -56.11 -10.14
CA GLN A 359 -32.77 -54.92 -10.35
C GLN A 359 -33.87 -54.73 -9.30
N MET A 360 -34.41 -55.81 -8.72
CA MET A 360 -35.43 -55.71 -7.67
C MET A 360 -34.84 -55.23 -6.33
N ARG A 361 -33.58 -55.59 -6.04
CA ARG A 361 -32.87 -55.21 -4.81
C ARG A 361 -32.28 -53.80 -4.92
N GLU A 362 -31.79 -53.43 -6.10
CA GLU A 362 -31.32 -52.07 -6.40
C GLU A 362 -32.47 -51.06 -6.48
N ASN A 363 -33.62 -51.43 -7.06
CA ASN A 363 -34.81 -50.58 -7.03
C ASN A 363 -35.37 -50.41 -5.61
N MET A 364 -35.35 -51.45 -4.76
CA MET A 364 -35.73 -51.28 -3.35
C MET A 364 -34.74 -50.40 -2.58
N GLN A 365 -33.44 -50.51 -2.85
CA GLN A 365 -32.41 -49.72 -2.16
C GLN A 365 -32.38 -48.27 -2.64
N GLY A 366 -32.66 -48.02 -3.93
CA GLY A 366 -32.93 -46.71 -4.51
C GLY A 366 -34.20 -46.08 -3.94
N GLN A 367 -35.29 -46.84 -3.85
CA GLN A 367 -36.55 -46.37 -3.24
C GLN A 367 -36.43 -46.15 -1.72
N LEU A 368 -35.59 -46.91 -1.01
CA LEU A 368 -35.29 -46.70 0.41
C LEU A 368 -34.41 -45.48 0.62
N LYS A 369 -33.43 -45.21 -0.27
CA LYS A 369 -32.63 -43.98 -0.24
C LYS A 369 -33.47 -42.76 -0.60
N GLU A 370 -34.31 -42.85 -1.62
CA GLU A 370 -35.23 -41.78 -2.02
C GLU A 370 -36.30 -41.53 -0.95
N ALA A 371 -36.80 -42.58 -0.29
CA ALA A 371 -37.67 -42.45 0.87
C ALA A 371 -36.93 -41.86 2.08
N SER A 372 -35.66 -42.20 2.31
CA SER A 372 -34.85 -41.63 3.39
C SER A 372 -34.51 -40.16 3.13
N ALA A 373 -34.23 -39.79 1.88
CA ALA A 373 -33.97 -38.44 1.44
C ALA A 373 -35.26 -37.61 1.46
N ALA A 374 -36.40 -38.17 1.05
CA ALA A 374 -37.70 -37.51 1.16
C ALA A 374 -38.14 -37.35 2.63
N THR A 375 -37.80 -38.31 3.49
CA THR A 375 -38.08 -38.23 4.94
C THR A 375 -37.15 -37.21 5.62
N SER A 376 -35.87 -37.18 5.24
CA SER A 376 -34.91 -36.19 5.74
C SER A 376 -35.25 -34.77 5.25
N LYS A 377 -35.63 -34.64 3.97
CA LYS A 377 -36.08 -33.37 3.38
C LYS A 377 -37.41 -32.92 3.99
N ALA A 378 -38.36 -33.83 4.26
CA ALA A 378 -39.59 -33.52 4.97
C ALA A 378 -39.37 -33.20 6.46
N PHE A 379 -38.37 -33.81 7.10
CA PHE A 379 -37.98 -33.52 8.49
C PHE A 379 -37.30 -32.15 8.60
N VAL A 380 -36.50 -31.78 7.60
CA VAL A 380 -35.90 -30.45 7.46
C VAL A 380 -36.96 -29.40 7.09
N THR A 381 -37.87 -29.68 6.16
CA THR A 381 -39.00 -28.77 5.85
C THR A 381 -39.94 -28.60 7.05
N TYR A 382 -40.18 -29.64 7.85
CA TYR A 382 -40.93 -29.53 9.10
C TYR A 382 -40.20 -28.65 10.14
N ARG A 383 -38.87 -28.69 10.16
CA ARG A 383 -38.05 -27.83 11.04
C ARG A 383 -38.07 -26.37 10.59
N ILE A 384 -38.01 -26.13 9.27
CA ILE A 384 -38.11 -24.80 8.63
C ILE A 384 -39.52 -24.22 8.78
N GLU A 385 -40.59 -25.01 8.64
CA GLU A 385 -41.97 -24.56 8.83
C GLU A 385 -42.24 -24.20 10.31
N VAL A 386 -41.68 -24.94 11.27
CA VAL A 386 -41.76 -24.65 12.72
C VAL A 386 -40.98 -23.38 13.10
N GLU A 387 -39.92 -23.01 12.37
CA GLU A 387 -39.19 -21.74 12.57
C GLU A 387 -39.83 -20.57 11.81
N SER A 388 -40.51 -20.80 10.67
CA SER A 388 -41.16 -19.74 9.90
C SER A 388 -42.52 -19.27 10.44
N ASP A 389 -43.26 -20.11 11.17
CA ASP A 389 -44.58 -19.75 11.74
C ASP A 389 -44.48 -18.84 13.00
N VAL A 390 -43.25 -18.54 13.46
CA VAL A 390 -42.95 -17.72 14.65
C VAL A 390 -42.80 -16.21 14.33
N MET A 391 -42.72 -15.82 13.05
CA MET A 391 -42.65 -14.39 12.68
C MET A 391 -43.57 -14.05 11.50
N GLY A 392 -44.85 -13.76 11.81
CA GLY A 392 -45.77 -13.23 10.82
C GLY A 392 -46.90 -12.42 11.45
N LEU A 393 -46.68 -11.13 11.70
CA LEU A 393 -47.70 -10.05 11.69
C LEU A 393 -47.04 -8.65 11.79
N GLY A 394 -46.68 -8.10 10.61
CA GLY A 394 -46.81 -6.70 10.19
C GLY A 394 -46.04 -5.57 10.91
N GLN A 395 -44.96 -5.09 10.27
CA GLN A 395 -44.78 -3.65 9.99
C GLN A 395 -43.87 -3.44 8.77
N SER A 396 -44.29 -2.54 7.87
CA SER A 396 -43.60 -2.15 6.64
C SER A 396 -42.39 -1.27 6.94
N ASP A 397 -41.36 -1.46 6.12
CA ASP A 397 -40.16 -0.64 5.91
C ASP A 397 -38.97 -0.86 6.86
N LEU A 398 -37.87 -1.29 6.22
CA LEU A 398 -36.47 -1.45 6.65
C LEU A 398 -35.95 -2.88 6.90
N VAL A 399 -34.84 -3.13 6.21
CA VAL A 399 -33.82 -4.19 6.34
C VAL A 399 -34.05 -5.45 5.50
N ALA A 400 -33.35 -5.48 4.36
CA ALA A 400 -32.91 -6.69 3.69
C ALA A 400 -32.07 -7.53 4.66
N LEU A 401 -32.55 -8.71 5.03
CA LEU A 401 -31.77 -9.72 5.73
C LEU A 401 -31.79 -10.98 4.88
N ASP A 402 -30.59 -11.51 4.70
CA ASP A 402 -30.18 -12.60 3.83
C ASP A 402 -31.07 -13.84 3.91
N ASP A 403 -31.31 -14.43 2.74
CA ASP A 403 -31.65 -15.84 2.59
C ASP A 403 -30.43 -16.67 3.09
N GLU A 404 -30.40 -17.04 4.37
CA GLU A 404 -29.49 -18.09 4.84
C GLU A 404 -29.89 -19.42 4.19
N LYS A 405 -29.25 -19.75 3.06
CA LYS A 405 -29.07 -21.13 2.62
C LYS A 405 -28.30 -21.83 3.74
N GLU A 406 -28.90 -22.84 4.39
CA GLU A 406 -28.14 -23.73 5.28
C GLU A 406 -26.99 -24.35 4.47
N ASP A 407 -25.77 -23.87 4.75
CA ASP A 407 -24.53 -24.41 4.21
C ASP A 407 -24.47 -25.92 4.47
N VAL A 408 -24.12 -26.69 3.43
CA VAL A 408 -23.73 -28.09 3.59
C VAL A 408 -22.47 -28.09 4.46
N LEU A 409 -22.64 -28.24 5.78
CA LEU A 409 -21.55 -28.24 6.76
C LEU A 409 -20.48 -29.25 6.34
N MET A 410 -19.30 -28.72 6.01
CA MET A 410 -18.11 -29.50 5.71
C MET A 410 -17.79 -30.45 6.87
N ASN A 411 -17.29 -31.65 6.55
CA ASN A 411 -16.91 -32.65 7.55
C ASN A 411 -15.99 -32.01 8.62
N PRO A 412 -16.23 -32.22 9.94
CA PRO A 412 -15.43 -31.62 11.00
C PRO A 412 -13.90 -31.74 10.84
N SER A 413 -13.39 -32.86 10.30
CA SER A 413 -11.95 -33.00 10.08
C SER A 413 -11.41 -32.14 8.93
N ILE A 414 -12.27 -31.64 8.03
CA ILE A 414 -11.92 -30.64 7.01
C ILE A 414 -12.05 -29.23 7.59
N SER A 415 -13.10 -28.97 8.38
CA SER A 415 -13.33 -27.66 9.00
C SER A 415 -12.19 -27.25 9.96
N ILE A 416 -11.67 -28.20 10.75
CA ILE A 416 -10.55 -27.98 11.68
C ILE A 416 -9.24 -27.58 10.99
N MET A 417 -9.11 -27.81 9.68
CA MET A 417 -7.92 -27.40 8.93
C MET A 417 -7.80 -25.89 8.81
N ASN A 418 -8.90 -25.14 8.80
CA ASN A 418 -8.87 -23.68 8.71
C ASN A 418 -8.07 -23.06 9.87
N PRO A 419 -8.42 -23.28 11.15
CA PRO A 419 -7.64 -22.74 12.27
C PRO A 419 -6.22 -23.31 12.36
N ILE A 420 -5.97 -24.56 11.93
CA ILE A 420 -4.62 -25.14 11.88
C ILE A 420 -3.75 -24.36 10.89
N LEU A 421 -4.23 -24.17 9.66
CA LEU A 421 -3.50 -23.46 8.61
C LEU A 421 -3.26 -22.01 9.02
N ARG A 422 -4.27 -21.34 9.58
CA ARG A 422 -4.13 -19.97 10.10
C ARG A 422 -3.09 -19.88 11.21
N PHE A 423 -3.06 -20.84 12.14
CA PHE A 423 -2.03 -20.87 13.18
C PHE A 423 -0.62 -21.03 12.61
N LEU A 424 -0.44 -21.93 11.64
CA LEU A 424 0.85 -22.14 10.98
C LEU A 424 1.29 -20.93 10.13
N GLN A 425 0.34 -20.25 9.48
CA GLN A 425 0.58 -18.98 8.78
C GLN A 425 1.13 -17.92 9.73
N LEU A 426 0.46 -17.66 10.86
CA LEU A 426 0.87 -16.63 11.83
C LEU A 426 2.21 -16.92 12.51
N LEU A 427 2.63 -18.19 12.59
CA LEU A 427 3.98 -18.55 13.06
C LEU A 427 5.07 -18.06 12.09
N CYS A 428 4.75 -17.95 10.80
CA CYS A 428 5.69 -17.57 9.74
C CYS A 428 5.58 -16.10 9.30
N GLU A 429 4.52 -15.38 9.71
CA GLU A 429 4.37 -13.93 9.46
C GLU A 429 5.63 -13.15 9.85
N ASN A 430 5.87 -12.02 9.19
CA ASN A 430 7.09 -11.19 9.31
C ASN A 430 8.38 -11.89 8.85
N HIS A 431 8.27 -12.83 7.90
CA HIS A 431 9.40 -13.48 7.23
C HIS A 431 10.36 -14.19 8.20
N ASN A 432 9.79 -14.91 9.18
CA ASN A 432 10.58 -15.60 10.19
C ASN A 432 11.28 -16.85 9.60
N SER A 433 12.46 -16.63 9.01
CA SER A 433 13.24 -17.68 8.33
C SER A 433 13.59 -18.87 9.22
N GLU A 434 13.75 -18.68 10.54
CA GLU A 434 14.02 -19.75 11.49
C GLU A 434 12.81 -20.68 11.62
N LEU A 435 11.61 -20.13 11.85
CA LEU A 435 10.38 -20.91 11.96
C LEU A 435 9.95 -21.52 10.61
N GLN A 436 10.07 -20.78 9.51
CA GLN A 436 9.80 -21.28 8.16
C GLN A 436 10.64 -22.52 7.84
N ASN A 437 11.96 -22.48 8.12
CA ASN A 437 12.82 -23.64 7.93
C ASN A 437 12.52 -24.77 8.90
N PHE A 438 12.15 -24.44 10.15
CA PHE A 438 11.81 -25.42 11.17
C PHE A 438 10.51 -26.20 10.85
N LEU A 439 9.53 -25.58 10.18
CA LEU A 439 8.32 -26.28 9.70
C LEU A 439 8.63 -27.34 8.63
N ARG A 440 9.69 -27.14 7.84
CA ARG A 440 10.14 -28.08 6.82
C ARG A 440 11.08 -29.16 7.39
N ASN A 441 12.06 -28.75 8.21
CA ASN A 441 13.07 -29.64 8.77
C ASN A 441 13.36 -29.30 10.24
N GLN A 442 12.91 -30.17 11.16
CA GLN A 442 13.06 -29.97 12.60
C GLN A 442 14.40 -30.43 13.17
N ASN A 443 15.27 -31.07 12.36
CA ASN A 443 16.50 -31.71 12.82
C ASN A 443 16.29 -32.73 13.95
N ASN A 444 15.11 -33.37 13.97
CA ASN A 444 14.77 -34.45 14.90
C ASN A 444 15.10 -35.82 14.27
N LYS A 445 14.90 -36.90 15.03
CA LYS A 445 15.09 -38.27 14.51
C LYS A 445 14.18 -38.56 13.30
N THR A 446 12.96 -38.02 13.33
CA THR A 446 12.03 -37.99 12.23
C THR A 446 11.67 -36.54 11.93
N ASN A 447 11.74 -36.16 10.66
CA ASN A 447 11.32 -34.84 10.21
C ASN A 447 9.94 -34.94 9.57
N TYR A 448 9.06 -34.02 9.94
CA TYR A 448 7.71 -33.89 9.41
C TYR A 448 7.66 -32.63 8.55
N ASN A 449 7.65 -32.78 7.23
CA ASN A 449 7.65 -31.66 6.31
C ASN A 449 6.22 -31.13 6.11
N LEU A 450 5.80 -30.19 6.96
CA LEU A 450 4.45 -29.63 6.91
C LEU A 450 4.21 -28.77 5.65
N VAL A 451 5.27 -28.24 5.03
CA VAL A 451 5.16 -27.47 3.78
C VAL A 451 4.66 -28.37 2.65
N CYS A 452 5.27 -29.54 2.47
CA CYS A 452 4.84 -30.51 1.45
C CYS A 452 3.44 -31.08 1.76
N GLU A 453 3.12 -31.35 3.01
CA GLU A 453 1.77 -31.84 3.38
C GLU A 453 0.68 -30.80 3.11
N THR A 454 0.97 -29.52 3.33
CA THR A 454 0.04 -28.43 3.01
C THR A 454 -0.16 -28.33 1.49
N LEU A 455 0.91 -28.51 0.70
CA LEU A 455 0.81 -28.56 -0.76
C LEU A 455 0.02 -29.77 -1.26
N GLN A 456 0.19 -30.94 -0.64
CA GLN A 456 -0.61 -32.13 -0.94
C GLN A 456 -2.07 -31.96 -0.53
N PHE A 457 -2.35 -31.21 0.55
CA PHE A 457 -3.71 -30.86 0.94
C PHE A 457 -4.39 -29.98 -0.11
N LEU A 458 -3.69 -28.96 -0.63
CA LEU A 458 -4.16 -28.16 -1.78
C LEU A 458 -4.42 -29.04 -3.01
N ASP A 459 -3.51 -29.99 -3.28
CA ASP A 459 -3.65 -30.95 -4.38
C ASP A 459 -4.91 -31.82 -4.25
N CYS A 460 -5.20 -32.29 -3.04
CA CYS A 460 -6.38 -33.08 -2.74
C CYS A 460 -7.67 -32.29 -2.86
N ILE A 461 -7.74 -31.06 -2.32
CA ILE A 461 -8.98 -30.26 -2.33
C ILE A 461 -9.35 -29.76 -3.73
N CYS A 462 -8.36 -29.55 -4.60
CA CYS A 462 -8.57 -29.13 -6.00
C CYS A 462 -8.74 -30.29 -7.00
N GLY A 463 -8.59 -31.56 -6.58
CA GLY A 463 -9.06 -32.72 -7.35
C GLY A 463 -8.14 -33.27 -8.45
N SER A 464 -6.82 -33.03 -8.40
CA SER A 464 -5.86 -33.43 -9.45
C SER A 464 -5.84 -34.93 -9.78
N THR A 465 -6.18 -35.79 -8.82
CA THR A 465 -6.21 -37.25 -8.97
C THR A 465 -7.29 -37.75 -9.94
N THR A 466 -8.14 -36.88 -10.47
CA THR A 466 -9.25 -37.22 -11.38
C THR A 466 -8.99 -36.93 -12.87
N GLY A 467 -7.79 -36.49 -13.24
CA GLY A 467 -7.31 -36.57 -14.62
C GLY A 467 -7.62 -35.37 -15.54
N GLY A 468 -8.13 -34.24 -15.04
CA GLY A 468 -8.32 -33.03 -15.84
C GLY A 468 -8.19 -31.73 -15.05
N LEU A 469 -7.10 -30.98 -15.25
CA LEU A 469 -6.87 -29.64 -14.68
C LEU A 469 -7.93 -28.59 -15.10
N GLY A 470 -8.72 -28.86 -16.16
CA GLY A 470 -9.80 -28.01 -16.63
C GLY A 470 -11.15 -28.17 -15.91
N LEU A 471 -11.22 -28.97 -14.84
CA LEU A 471 -12.46 -29.25 -14.08
C LEU A 471 -12.47 -28.61 -12.67
N LEU A 472 -11.58 -27.65 -12.40
CA LEU A 472 -11.45 -26.98 -11.09
C LEU A 472 -12.77 -26.38 -10.58
N GLY A 473 -13.58 -25.81 -11.49
CA GLY A 473 -14.89 -25.24 -11.15
C GLY A 473 -15.94 -26.24 -10.64
N LEU A 474 -15.70 -27.55 -10.77
CA LEU A 474 -16.56 -28.59 -10.18
C LEU A 474 -16.18 -28.94 -8.74
N TYR A 475 -14.92 -28.74 -8.36
CA TYR A 475 -14.41 -29.07 -7.02
C TYR A 475 -14.45 -27.86 -6.09
N ILE A 476 -14.23 -26.67 -6.63
CA ILE A 476 -14.27 -25.41 -5.87
C ILE A 476 -15.70 -24.88 -5.87
N ASN A 477 -16.24 -24.70 -4.68
CA ASN A 477 -17.59 -24.21 -4.44
C ASN A 477 -17.58 -23.11 -3.36
N GLU A 478 -18.73 -22.49 -3.13
CA GLU A 478 -18.89 -21.39 -2.17
C GLU A 478 -18.49 -21.79 -0.73
N THR A 479 -18.67 -23.05 -0.35
CA THR A 479 -18.40 -23.53 1.02
C THR A 479 -16.92 -23.84 1.29
N ASN A 480 -16.13 -24.16 0.25
CA ASN A 480 -14.73 -24.59 0.41
C ASN A 480 -13.69 -23.57 -0.09
N VAL A 481 -14.08 -22.57 -0.89
CA VAL A 481 -13.15 -21.58 -1.47
C VAL A 481 -12.34 -20.84 -0.40
N ASN A 482 -12.95 -20.47 0.72
CA ASN A 482 -12.25 -19.80 1.84
C ASN A 482 -11.12 -20.67 2.42
N LEU A 483 -11.32 -22.00 2.48
CA LEU A 483 -10.29 -22.92 2.95
C LEU A 483 -9.14 -23.06 1.93
N VAL A 484 -9.45 -22.99 0.63
CA VAL A 484 -8.44 -22.96 -0.43
C VAL A 484 -7.63 -21.65 -0.34
N CYS A 485 -8.29 -20.50 -0.18
CA CYS A 485 -7.65 -19.20 0.04
C CYS A 485 -6.70 -19.25 1.25
N GLN A 486 -7.19 -19.70 2.41
CA GLN A 486 -6.39 -19.87 3.62
C GLN A 486 -5.18 -20.79 3.39
N THR A 487 -5.32 -21.85 2.58
CA THR A 487 -4.22 -22.74 2.22
C THR A 487 -3.17 -22.02 1.37
N LEU A 488 -3.58 -21.25 0.37
CA LEU A 488 -2.68 -20.47 -0.49
C LEU A 488 -1.91 -19.40 0.31
N GLU A 489 -2.59 -18.67 1.20
CA GLU A 489 -1.97 -17.68 2.09
C GLU A 489 -0.94 -18.32 3.02
N THR A 490 -1.27 -19.49 3.59
CA THR A 490 -0.35 -20.24 4.45
C THR A 490 0.91 -20.67 3.70
N ILE A 491 0.76 -21.18 2.46
CA ILE A 491 1.92 -21.55 1.63
C ILE A 491 2.72 -20.30 1.24
N THR A 492 2.06 -19.15 1.04
CA THR A 492 2.72 -17.89 0.74
C THR A 492 3.64 -17.50 1.91
N GLU A 493 3.14 -17.48 3.14
CA GLU A 493 3.95 -17.17 4.33
C GLU A 493 5.07 -18.19 4.61
N TYR A 494 4.92 -19.45 4.17
CA TYR A 494 6.00 -20.44 4.28
C TYR A 494 7.22 -20.12 3.41
N CYS A 495 7.03 -19.40 2.31
CA CYS A 495 8.10 -19.14 1.33
C CYS A 495 8.41 -17.65 1.11
N GLN A 496 7.57 -16.73 1.58
CA GLN A 496 7.77 -15.29 1.51
C GLN A 496 8.92 -14.82 2.41
N GLY A 497 9.72 -13.88 1.90
CA GLY A 497 11.04 -13.56 2.46
C GLY A 497 12.14 -14.34 1.75
N PRO A 498 13.43 -14.06 2.00
CA PRO A 498 14.49 -14.87 1.41
C PRO A 498 14.50 -16.26 2.07
N CYS A 499 13.69 -17.18 1.53
CA CYS A 499 13.56 -18.58 1.97
C CYS A 499 13.64 -19.53 0.76
N HIS A 500 14.79 -19.51 0.09
CA HIS A 500 15.05 -20.28 -1.13
C HIS A 500 14.78 -21.77 -0.96
N GLU A 501 15.10 -22.26 0.23
CA GLU A 501 14.83 -23.59 0.75
C GLU A 501 13.38 -24.07 0.59
N ASN A 502 12.41 -23.28 1.06
CA ASN A 502 11.00 -23.65 1.02
C ASN A 502 10.42 -23.41 -0.38
N GLN A 503 10.84 -22.34 -1.05
CA GLN A 503 10.48 -22.05 -2.44
C GLN A 503 10.85 -23.22 -3.36
N THR A 504 12.09 -23.73 -3.28
CA THR A 504 12.55 -24.87 -4.08
C THR A 504 11.82 -26.16 -3.68
N CYS A 505 11.54 -26.36 -2.40
CA CYS A 505 10.78 -27.51 -1.91
C CYS A 505 9.37 -27.58 -2.52
N ILE A 506 8.68 -26.44 -2.64
CA ILE A 506 7.33 -26.36 -3.22
C ILE A 506 7.36 -26.67 -4.72
N VAL A 507 8.32 -26.10 -5.46
CA VAL A 507 8.42 -26.26 -6.91
C VAL A 507 8.89 -27.65 -7.34
N GLN A 508 9.79 -28.28 -6.56
CA GLN A 508 10.37 -29.57 -6.90
C GLN A 508 9.59 -30.78 -6.36
N HIS A 509 8.55 -30.56 -5.56
CA HIS A 509 7.80 -31.66 -4.96
C HIS A 509 7.14 -32.56 -6.01
N GLU A 510 7.00 -33.85 -5.71
CA GLU A 510 6.43 -34.86 -6.63
C GLU A 510 4.93 -34.64 -6.91
N SER A 511 4.24 -33.87 -6.07
CA SER A 511 2.85 -33.49 -6.33
C SER A 511 2.77 -32.44 -7.43
N ASN A 512 1.68 -32.47 -8.21
CA ASN A 512 1.37 -31.46 -9.21
C ASN A 512 0.89 -30.13 -8.59
N GLY A 513 1.37 -29.78 -7.38
CA GLY A 513 0.88 -28.61 -6.63
C GLY A 513 1.06 -27.29 -7.38
N ILE A 514 2.18 -27.13 -8.10
CA ILE A 514 2.42 -25.94 -8.92
C ILE A 514 1.49 -25.87 -10.14
N ASP A 515 1.12 -27.02 -10.71
CA ASP A 515 0.16 -27.08 -11.83
C ASP A 515 -1.21 -26.57 -11.40
N ILE A 516 -1.62 -26.89 -10.18
CA ILE A 516 -2.88 -26.41 -9.62
C ILE A 516 -2.83 -24.90 -9.43
N ILE A 517 -1.76 -24.37 -8.85
CA ILE A 517 -1.64 -22.92 -8.62
C ILE A 517 -1.71 -22.16 -9.96
N ILE A 518 -1.04 -22.67 -11.00
CA ILE A 518 -1.11 -22.10 -12.36
C ILE A 518 -2.53 -22.23 -12.93
N ALA A 519 -3.16 -23.39 -12.77
CA ALA A 519 -4.50 -23.65 -13.28
C ALA A 519 -5.58 -22.80 -12.57
N LEU A 520 -5.42 -22.46 -11.30
CA LEU A 520 -6.30 -21.54 -10.57
C LEU A 520 -6.31 -20.12 -11.15
N ILE A 521 -5.19 -19.70 -11.75
CA ILE A 521 -5.06 -18.38 -12.40
C ILE A 521 -5.60 -18.44 -13.84
N VAL A 522 -5.21 -19.47 -14.59
CA VAL A 522 -5.44 -19.54 -16.04
C VAL A 522 -6.83 -20.06 -16.40
N ASN A 523 -7.37 -21.02 -15.65
CA ASN A 523 -8.64 -21.65 -16.01
C ASN A 523 -9.84 -20.89 -15.41
N PRO A 524 -10.94 -20.73 -16.18
CA PRO A 524 -12.18 -20.17 -15.65
C PRO A 524 -12.82 -21.11 -14.62
N ILE A 525 -13.37 -20.54 -13.54
CA ILE A 525 -13.94 -21.31 -12.41
C ILE A 525 -15.47 -21.26 -12.48
N GLN A 526 -16.04 -21.96 -13.45
CA GLN A 526 -17.49 -22.04 -13.63
C GLN A 526 -18.10 -23.16 -12.77
N PRO A 527 -19.26 -22.92 -12.11
CA PRO A 527 -20.15 -21.76 -12.23
C PRO A 527 -19.86 -20.60 -11.25
N LEU A 528 -18.89 -20.72 -10.34
CA LEU A 528 -18.63 -19.75 -9.27
C LEU A 528 -18.39 -18.32 -9.81
N GLU A 529 -17.66 -18.21 -10.92
CA GLU A 529 -17.34 -16.95 -11.60
C GLU A 529 -18.58 -16.14 -12.03
N LYS A 530 -19.73 -16.78 -12.24
CA LYS A 530 -20.99 -16.08 -12.57
C LYS A 530 -21.75 -15.56 -11.35
N TYR A 531 -21.65 -16.24 -10.21
CA TYR A 531 -22.51 -15.97 -9.05
C TYR A 531 -21.77 -15.26 -7.91
N ARG A 532 -20.46 -15.52 -7.76
CA ARG A 532 -19.58 -15.00 -6.71
C ARG A 532 -18.20 -14.68 -7.27
N LEU A 533 -18.16 -13.64 -8.13
CA LEU A 533 -16.91 -13.18 -8.76
C LEU A 533 -15.89 -12.69 -7.71
N ASP A 534 -16.36 -12.10 -6.61
CA ASP A 534 -15.60 -11.69 -5.43
C ASP A 534 -14.65 -12.79 -4.93
N LEU A 535 -15.18 -13.99 -4.69
CA LEU A 535 -14.41 -15.13 -4.17
C LEU A 535 -13.40 -15.67 -5.19
N VAL A 536 -13.75 -15.63 -6.48
CA VAL A 536 -12.85 -16.06 -7.58
C VAL A 536 -11.69 -15.08 -7.73
N LEU A 537 -11.94 -13.77 -7.61
CA LEU A 537 -10.91 -12.75 -7.65
C LEU A 537 -9.94 -12.87 -6.47
N GLU A 538 -10.46 -13.11 -5.27
CA GLU A 538 -9.64 -13.38 -4.08
C GLU A 538 -8.73 -14.61 -4.27
N LEU A 539 -9.29 -15.69 -4.81
CA LEU A 539 -8.55 -16.91 -5.10
C LEU A 539 -7.43 -16.68 -6.12
N LYS A 540 -7.74 -16.01 -7.25
CA LYS A 540 -6.75 -15.65 -8.28
C LYS A 540 -5.67 -14.71 -7.72
N ASN A 541 -6.05 -13.77 -6.87
CA ASN A 541 -5.13 -12.85 -6.18
C ASN A 541 -4.15 -13.62 -5.30
N ASN A 542 -4.64 -14.47 -4.40
CA ASN A 542 -3.82 -15.26 -3.49
C ASN A 542 -2.92 -16.26 -4.24
N ALA A 543 -3.41 -16.87 -5.32
CA ALA A 543 -2.59 -17.73 -6.19
C ALA A 543 -1.47 -16.94 -6.89
N SER A 544 -1.75 -15.72 -7.37
CA SER A 544 -0.74 -14.86 -8.01
C SER A 544 0.33 -14.40 -7.01
N LYS A 545 -0.05 -14.04 -5.78
CA LYS A 545 0.87 -13.68 -4.68
C LYS A 545 1.80 -14.85 -4.34
N LEU A 546 1.26 -16.07 -4.29
CA LEU A 546 2.06 -17.28 -4.03
C LEU A 546 3.12 -17.50 -5.12
N LEU A 547 2.78 -17.36 -6.41
CA LEU A 547 3.76 -17.50 -7.49
C LEU A 547 4.83 -16.41 -7.44
N LEU A 548 4.47 -15.17 -7.09
CA LEU A 548 5.42 -14.09 -6.88
C LEU A 548 6.37 -14.39 -5.70
N ALA A 549 5.85 -14.89 -4.58
CA ALA A 549 6.65 -15.29 -3.41
C ALA A 549 7.63 -16.44 -3.73
N ILE A 550 7.25 -17.39 -4.61
CA ILE A 550 8.12 -18.49 -5.06
C ILE A 550 9.32 -17.99 -5.88
N MET A 551 9.18 -16.87 -6.57
CA MET A 551 10.23 -16.25 -7.39
C MET A 551 10.97 -15.11 -6.67
N GLU A 552 10.59 -14.81 -5.43
CA GLU A 552 11.12 -13.69 -4.67
C GLU A 552 12.61 -13.89 -4.32
N SER A 553 13.42 -12.85 -4.58
CA SER A 553 14.85 -12.79 -4.25
C SER A 553 15.73 -13.89 -4.89
N ARG A 554 15.32 -14.43 -6.05
CA ARG A 554 16.02 -15.51 -6.75
C ARG A 554 16.97 -14.99 -7.84
N HIS A 555 18.18 -15.56 -7.91
CA HIS A 555 19.15 -15.30 -8.99
C HIS A 555 19.23 -16.45 -10.01
N ASP A 556 18.78 -17.65 -9.62
CA ASP A 556 18.73 -18.85 -10.45
C ASP A 556 17.48 -18.86 -11.34
N SER A 557 17.60 -19.45 -12.54
CA SER A 557 16.46 -19.59 -13.47
C SER A 557 15.61 -20.85 -13.22
N GLU A 558 16.03 -21.76 -12.33
CA GLU A 558 15.41 -23.09 -12.19
C GLU A 558 13.91 -23.04 -11.87
N ASN A 559 13.51 -22.21 -10.90
CA ASN A 559 12.10 -22.08 -10.53
C ASN A 559 11.28 -21.43 -11.64
N ALA A 560 11.83 -20.39 -12.29
CA ALA A 560 11.16 -19.68 -13.37
C ALA A 560 10.95 -20.61 -14.58
N GLU A 561 11.96 -21.40 -14.96
CA GLU A 561 11.87 -22.39 -16.04
C GLU A 561 10.79 -23.44 -15.76
N LYS A 562 10.73 -23.97 -14.53
CA LYS A 562 9.69 -24.96 -14.16
C LYS A 562 8.28 -24.38 -14.18
N ILE A 563 8.10 -23.11 -13.82
CA ILE A 563 6.79 -22.43 -13.94
C ILE A 563 6.45 -22.25 -15.42
N LEU A 564 7.40 -21.80 -16.24
CA LEU A 564 7.23 -21.55 -17.67
C LEU A 564 6.96 -22.82 -18.49
N ASP A 565 7.53 -23.96 -18.11
CA ASP A 565 7.27 -25.25 -18.76
C ASP A 565 5.78 -25.66 -18.67
N LYS A 566 5.11 -25.21 -17.60
CA LYS A 566 3.73 -25.59 -17.28
C LYS A 566 2.71 -24.48 -17.56
N MET A 567 3.16 -23.22 -17.66
CA MET A 567 2.34 -22.06 -17.95
C MET A 567 2.32 -21.72 -19.44
N ARG A 568 1.13 -21.47 -20.01
CA ARG A 568 0.99 -21.05 -21.40
C ARG A 568 0.98 -19.51 -21.52
N PRO A 569 1.96 -18.89 -22.19
CA PRO A 569 2.08 -17.43 -22.27
C PRO A 569 0.83 -16.71 -22.82
N ASN A 570 0.20 -17.26 -23.85
CA ASN A 570 -0.95 -16.63 -24.49
C ASN A 570 -2.21 -16.64 -23.61
N GLU A 571 -2.41 -17.72 -22.85
CA GLU A 571 -3.56 -17.82 -21.94
C GLU A 571 -3.39 -16.87 -20.76
N LEU A 572 -2.16 -16.73 -20.25
CA LEU A 572 -1.83 -15.77 -19.19
C LEU A 572 -2.15 -14.33 -19.61
N VAL A 573 -1.74 -13.93 -20.83
CA VAL A 573 -2.06 -12.60 -21.38
C VAL A 573 -3.57 -12.44 -21.57
N GLY A 574 -4.28 -13.49 -22.00
CA GLY A 574 -5.74 -13.50 -22.08
C GLY A 574 -6.41 -13.15 -20.75
N VAL A 575 -5.98 -13.79 -19.64
CA VAL A 575 -6.54 -13.53 -18.31
C VAL A 575 -6.27 -12.11 -17.82
N MET A 576 -5.08 -11.54 -18.10
CA MET A 576 -4.77 -10.15 -17.74
C MET A 576 -5.67 -9.15 -18.47
N LYS A 577 -5.94 -9.39 -19.77
CA LYS A 577 -6.83 -8.56 -20.58
C LYS A 577 -8.28 -8.69 -20.12
N GLU A 578 -8.72 -9.91 -19.81
CA GLU A 578 -10.07 -10.17 -19.29
C GLU A 578 -10.31 -9.44 -17.95
N ALA A 579 -9.35 -9.52 -17.02
CA ALA A 579 -9.42 -8.82 -15.73
C ALA A 579 -9.49 -7.29 -15.90
N TYR A 580 -8.82 -6.73 -16.92
CA TYR A 580 -8.91 -5.32 -17.26
C TYR A 580 -10.32 -4.96 -17.77
N SER A 581 -10.88 -5.74 -18.71
CA SER A 581 -12.23 -5.51 -19.23
C SER A 581 -13.32 -5.64 -18.18
N GLN A 582 -13.21 -6.62 -17.26
CA GLN A 582 -14.15 -6.79 -16.16
C GLN A 582 -14.18 -5.58 -15.22
N SER A 583 -13.03 -4.89 -15.04
CA SER A 583 -12.96 -3.67 -14.25
C SER A 583 -13.71 -2.49 -14.90
N LEU A 584 -13.67 -2.36 -16.23
CA LEU A 584 -14.38 -1.31 -16.96
C LEU A 584 -15.91 -1.44 -16.83
N GLU A 585 -16.41 -2.67 -16.80
CA GLU A 585 -17.84 -2.96 -16.60
C GLU A 585 -18.28 -2.66 -15.15
N SER A 586 -17.38 -2.84 -14.18
CA SER A 586 -17.64 -2.68 -12.74
C SER A 586 -17.64 -1.22 -12.25
N GLU A 587 -17.01 -0.28 -12.96
CA GLU A 587 -16.95 1.15 -12.54
C GLU A 587 -18.31 1.88 -12.55
N VAL A 588 -19.36 1.23 -13.09
CA VAL A 588 -20.72 1.78 -13.12
C VAL A 588 -21.43 1.63 -11.76
N ASP A 589 -21.00 0.72 -10.88
CA ASP A 589 -21.64 0.44 -9.60
C ASP A 589 -20.70 0.77 -8.42
N ARG A 590 -20.81 1.98 -7.88
CA ARG A 590 -19.92 2.47 -6.80
C ARG A 590 -20.36 1.95 -5.43
N GLY A 591 -19.83 0.80 -5.04
CA GLY A 591 -19.64 0.41 -3.64
C GLY A 591 -18.23 0.79 -3.17
N ALA A 592 -18.11 1.74 -2.23
CA ALA A 592 -16.83 2.08 -1.58
C ALA A 592 -16.55 1.09 -0.43
N GLY A 593 -16.34 -0.18 -0.78
CA GLY A 593 -15.85 -1.22 0.13
C GLY A 593 -14.39 -1.57 -0.16
N ASP A 594 -13.73 -2.23 0.79
CA ASP A 594 -12.38 -2.81 0.71
C ASP A 594 -12.34 -4.05 -0.22
N GLU A 595 -13.08 -4.01 -1.33
CA GLU A 595 -13.22 -5.13 -2.26
C GLU A 595 -12.03 -5.21 -3.22
N ILE A 596 -11.51 -6.43 -3.41
CA ILE A 596 -10.41 -6.72 -4.34
C ILE A 596 -10.89 -6.43 -5.76
N LYS A 597 -10.23 -5.48 -6.44
CA LYS A 597 -10.62 -5.09 -7.80
C LYS A 597 -10.04 -6.06 -8.82
N PRO A 598 -10.79 -6.40 -9.89
CA PRO A 598 -10.28 -7.21 -11.00
C PRO A 598 -8.96 -6.67 -11.56
N ARG A 599 -8.84 -5.34 -11.65
CA ARG A 599 -7.64 -4.65 -12.14
C ARG A 599 -6.40 -4.92 -11.30
N ASP A 600 -6.54 -5.02 -9.97
CA ASP A 600 -5.41 -5.26 -9.07
C ASP A 600 -4.91 -6.71 -9.23
N VAL A 601 -5.84 -7.66 -9.40
CA VAL A 601 -5.53 -9.06 -9.72
C VAL A 601 -4.82 -9.17 -11.07
N GLY A 602 -5.35 -8.50 -12.11
CA GLY A 602 -4.72 -8.44 -13.43
C GLY A 602 -3.31 -7.85 -13.39
N HIS A 603 -3.09 -6.84 -12.54
CA HIS A 603 -1.78 -6.22 -12.35
C HIS A 603 -0.77 -7.18 -11.68
N ASN A 604 -1.18 -7.93 -10.66
CA ASN A 604 -0.33 -8.95 -10.03
C ASN A 604 0.10 -10.04 -11.03
N ILE A 605 -0.82 -10.46 -11.89
CA ILE A 605 -0.53 -11.42 -12.97
C ILE A 605 0.43 -10.80 -14.01
N TYR A 606 0.29 -9.51 -14.31
CA TYR A 606 1.23 -8.79 -15.19
C TYR A 606 2.64 -8.73 -14.59
N ILE A 607 2.78 -8.43 -13.30
CA ILE A 607 4.09 -8.41 -12.61
C ILE A 607 4.74 -9.80 -12.66
N LEU A 608 3.97 -10.86 -12.40
CA LEU A 608 4.42 -12.25 -12.53
C LEU A 608 4.93 -12.54 -13.94
N ALA A 609 4.15 -12.19 -14.96
CA ALA A 609 4.52 -12.36 -16.35
C ALA A 609 5.78 -11.57 -16.73
N HIS A 610 5.90 -10.34 -16.23
CA HIS A 610 7.05 -9.47 -16.45
C HIS A 610 8.34 -10.07 -15.84
N GLN A 611 8.26 -10.62 -14.63
CA GLN A 611 9.39 -11.31 -13.99
C GLN A 611 9.79 -12.58 -14.77
N LEU A 612 8.82 -13.38 -15.19
CA LEU A 612 9.05 -14.59 -16.00
C LEU A 612 9.59 -14.30 -17.41
N ALA A 613 9.22 -13.14 -18.00
CA ALA A 613 9.64 -12.74 -19.34
C ALA A 613 11.16 -12.54 -19.47
N ARG A 614 11.88 -12.35 -18.34
CA ARG A 614 13.35 -12.31 -18.32
C ARG A 614 13.98 -13.62 -18.78
N HIS A 615 13.29 -14.74 -18.56
CA HIS A 615 13.75 -16.08 -18.92
C HIS A 615 13.09 -16.64 -20.19
N ASN A 616 12.03 -15.99 -20.71
CA ASN A 616 11.30 -16.43 -21.90
C ASN A 616 11.07 -15.31 -22.92
N LYS A 617 11.77 -15.40 -24.06
CA LYS A 617 11.67 -14.43 -25.17
C LYS A 617 10.27 -14.35 -25.81
N VAL A 618 9.52 -15.45 -25.83
CA VAL A 618 8.16 -15.47 -26.41
C VAL A 618 7.23 -14.62 -25.54
N LEU A 619 7.27 -14.82 -24.22
CA LEU A 619 6.48 -14.04 -23.27
C LEU A 619 6.90 -12.55 -23.31
N GLN A 620 8.20 -12.27 -23.42
CA GLN A 620 8.70 -10.90 -23.57
C GLN A 620 8.14 -10.19 -24.82
N GLN A 621 7.95 -10.91 -25.93
CA GLN A 621 7.34 -10.36 -27.14
C GLN A 621 5.83 -10.13 -26.96
N SER A 622 5.14 -11.06 -26.30
CA SER A 622 3.69 -10.95 -26.05
C SER A 622 3.29 -9.84 -25.07
N LEU A 623 4.20 -9.40 -24.20
CA LEU A 623 3.98 -8.31 -23.24
C LEU A 623 4.32 -6.92 -23.81
N ARG A 624 4.96 -6.82 -24.98
CA ARG A 624 5.28 -5.53 -25.60
C ARG A 624 4.05 -4.96 -26.32
N PRO A 625 3.55 -3.79 -25.89
CA PRO A 625 2.45 -3.15 -26.60
C PRO A 625 2.88 -2.75 -28.02
N GLY A 626 2.02 -2.99 -29.03
CA GLY A 626 2.21 -2.48 -30.39
C GLY A 626 3.12 -3.29 -31.35
N LEU A 627 3.47 -4.55 -31.06
CA LEU A 627 4.18 -5.42 -32.03
C LEU A 627 3.26 -6.38 -32.82
N GLY A 628 1.95 -6.32 -32.60
CA GLY A 628 0.97 -7.07 -33.38
C GLY A 628 0.94 -6.58 -34.83
N LEU A 629 1.08 -7.50 -35.79
CA LEU A 629 0.93 -7.24 -37.23
C LEU A 629 -0.51 -6.82 -37.62
N VAL A 630 -1.41 -6.65 -36.66
CA VAL A 630 -2.78 -6.18 -36.82
C VAL A 630 -3.05 -5.12 -35.73
N PRO A 631 -3.39 -3.87 -36.09
CA PRO A 631 -3.71 -2.84 -35.13
C PRO A 631 -5.17 -3.01 -34.68
N ASP A 632 -5.42 -3.87 -33.70
CA ASP A 632 -6.66 -3.79 -32.91
C ASP A 632 -6.44 -2.77 -31.78
N HIS A 633 -6.90 -1.54 -32.04
CA HIS A 633 -6.69 -0.37 -31.18
C HIS A 633 -7.25 -0.51 -29.75
N ASP A 634 -8.16 -1.46 -29.50
CA ASP A 634 -8.78 -1.69 -28.19
C ASP A 634 -8.10 -2.81 -27.37
N GLU A 635 -7.32 -3.71 -28.01
CA GLU A 635 -6.74 -4.89 -27.34
C GLU A 635 -5.38 -4.63 -26.66
N ASP A 636 -4.69 -3.54 -27.00
CA ASP A 636 -3.38 -3.16 -26.46
C ASP A 636 -3.46 -2.17 -25.27
N GLU A 637 -4.62 -1.56 -25.03
CA GLU A 637 -4.80 -0.56 -23.96
C GLU A 637 -4.58 -1.17 -22.55
N ALA A 638 -4.97 -2.43 -22.35
CA ALA A 638 -4.77 -3.14 -21.08
C ALA A 638 -3.27 -3.31 -20.76
N LEU A 639 -2.46 -3.72 -21.75
CA LEU A 639 -1.03 -3.92 -21.58
C LEU A 639 -0.30 -2.58 -21.40
N ASP A 640 -0.69 -1.55 -22.15
CA ASP A 640 -0.19 -0.19 -21.98
C ASP A 640 -0.49 0.35 -20.57
N TYR A 641 -1.70 0.08 -20.05
CA TYR A 641 -2.06 0.48 -18.69
C TYR A 641 -1.15 -0.18 -17.65
N TYR A 642 -1.00 -1.51 -17.70
CA TYR A 642 -0.17 -2.23 -16.73
C TYR A 642 1.30 -1.83 -16.82
N ALA A 643 1.84 -1.65 -18.04
CA ALA A 643 3.21 -1.19 -18.24
C ALA A 643 3.46 0.19 -17.63
N ASN A 644 2.56 1.15 -17.84
CA ASN A 644 2.69 2.51 -17.30
C ASN A 644 2.55 2.60 -15.77
N HIS A 645 1.90 1.60 -15.15
CA HIS A 645 1.67 1.54 -13.70
C HIS A 645 2.57 0.50 -13.01
N THR A 646 3.53 -0.07 -13.71
CA THR A 646 4.54 -0.97 -13.13
C THR A 646 5.86 -0.21 -13.00
N ALA A 647 6.49 -0.29 -11.83
CA ALA A 647 7.82 0.22 -11.61
C ALA A 647 8.77 -0.90 -11.22
N GLN A 648 10.03 -0.75 -11.59
CA GLN A 648 11.11 -1.65 -11.20
C GLN A 648 12.24 -0.86 -10.54
N ILE A 649 12.85 -1.45 -9.50
CA ILE A 649 14.01 -0.90 -8.78
C ILE A 649 15.01 -2.01 -8.48
N GLU A 650 16.27 -1.61 -8.25
CA GLU A 650 17.31 -2.49 -7.73
C GLU A 650 17.62 -2.12 -6.28
N ILE A 651 17.71 -3.10 -5.38
CA ILE A 651 18.09 -2.85 -3.99
C ILE A 651 19.24 -3.76 -3.56
N VAL A 652 19.88 -3.37 -2.45
CA VAL A 652 20.98 -4.12 -1.83
C VAL A 652 20.54 -4.66 -0.47
N ARG A 653 20.67 -5.96 -0.26
CA ARG A 653 20.51 -6.58 1.07
C ARG A 653 21.76 -6.45 1.94
N LEU A 654 21.64 -6.78 3.22
CA LEU A 654 22.73 -6.72 4.22
C LEU A 654 23.95 -7.59 3.86
N ASP A 655 23.71 -8.71 3.18
CA ASP A 655 24.73 -9.62 2.65
C ASP A 655 25.43 -9.09 1.39
N ARG A 656 25.07 -7.88 0.94
CA ARG A 656 25.55 -7.18 -0.26
C ARG A 656 25.08 -7.79 -1.59
N THR A 657 24.15 -8.72 -1.56
CA THR A 657 23.47 -9.20 -2.78
C THR A 657 22.58 -8.10 -3.35
N MET A 658 22.40 -8.13 -4.66
CA MET A 658 21.60 -7.17 -5.42
C MET A 658 20.36 -7.88 -5.91
N GLU A 659 19.17 -7.34 -5.62
CA GLU A 659 17.92 -7.90 -6.09
C GLU A 659 17.10 -6.86 -6.83
N GLN A 660 16.24 -7.33 -7.74
CA GLN A 660 15.32 -6.48 -8.48
C GLN A 660 13.91 -6.68 -7.92
N ILE A 661 13.23 -5.57 -7.63
CA ILE A 661 11.84 -5.57 -7.17
C ILE A 661 10.98 -4.93 -8.25
N VAL A 662 9.87 -5.58 -8.56
CA VAL A 662 8.84 -5.06 -9.48
C VAL A 662 7.57 -4.90 -8.68
N PHE A 663 6.95 -3.72 -8.74
CA PHE A 663 5.80 -3.37 -7.91
C PHE A 663 4.84 -2.43 -8.64
N PRO A 664 3.54 -2.40 -8.25
CA PRO A 664 2.57 -1.47 -8.82
C PRO A 664 2.77 -0.05 -8.26
N VAL A 665 2.76 0.95 -9.13
CA VAL A 665 2.87 2.36 -8.75
C VAL A 665 1.62 2.79 -7.98
N PRO A 666 1.73 3.27 -6.72
CA PRO A 666 0.56 3.72 -5.98
C PRO A 666 -0.14 4.89 -6.67
N ASN A 667 -1.48 4.86 -6.74
CA ASN A 667 -2.30 5.92 -7.38
C ASN A 667 -2.02 7.33 -6.83
N ILE A 668 -1.56 7.45 -5.58
CA ILE A 668 -1.20 8.75 -5.00
C ILE A 668 0.01 9.41 -5.69
N CYS A 669 0.87 8.63 -6.33
CA CYS A 669 2.09 9.11 -6.98
C CYS A 669 1.81 9.85 -8.30
N GLU A 670 0.67 9.60 -8.95
CA GLU A 670 0.22 10.29 -10.17
C GLU A 670 -0.01 11.81 -9.94
N TYR A 671 -0.23 12.19 -8.68
CA TYR A 671 -0.47 13.58 -8.30
C TYR A 671 0.82 14.41 -8.14
N LEU A 672 2.00 13.84 -8.41
CA LEU A 672 3.26 14.58 -8.40
C LEU A 672 3.40 15.48 -9.64
N THR A 673 3.72 16.75 -9.42
CA THR A 673 3.85 17.72 -10.52
C THR A 673 5.18 17.60 -11.27
N GLU A 674 5.16 17.78 -12.59
CA GLU A 674 6.39 17.78 -13.42
C GLU A 674 7.36 18.93 -13.05
N GLU A 675 6.83 20.06 -12.55
CA GLU A 675 7.65 21.16 -12.05
C GLU A 675 8.46 20.75 -10.81
N SER A 676 7.83 20.07 -9.85
CA SER A 676 8.54 19.52 -8.69
C SER A 676 9.53 18.43 -9.09
N LYS A 677 9.21 17.59 -10.08
CA LYS A 677 10.16 16.60 -10.61
C LYS A 677 11.43 17.25 -11.17
N ASN A 678 11.27 18.24 -12.05
CA ASN A 678 12.39 18.99 -12.62
C ASN A 678 13.19 19.78 -11.57
N ARG A 679 12.49 20.35 -10.57
CA ARG A 679 13.13 21.05 -9.44
C ARG A 679 14.04 20.11 -8.66
N VAL A 680 13.54 18.96 -8.21
CA VAL A 680 14.34 18.00 -7.43
C VAL A 680 15.51 17.47 -8.27
N PHE A 681 15.28 17.11 -9.54
CA PHE A 681 16.33 16.63 -10.45
C PHE A 681 17.53 17.59 -10.56
N THR A 682 17.25 18.90 -10.63
CA THR A 682 18.26 19.94 -10.84
C THR A 682 18.87 20.50 -9.54
N THR A 683 18.11 20.49 -8.44
CA THR A 683 18.54 21.08 -7.15
C THR A 683 19.23 20.12 -6.21
N THR A 684 19.05 18.81 -6.36
CA THR A 684 19.64 17.81 -5.45
C THR A 684 21.17 17.84 -5.47
N GLU A 685 21.77 18.03 -4.30
CA GLU A 685 23.22 18.11 -4.14
C GLU A 685 23.85 16.74 -3.84
N ARG A 686 25.15 16.62 -4.10
CA ARG A 686 25.94 15.44 -3.74
C ARG A 686 26.45 15.60 -2.32
N ASP A 687 26.36 14.53 -1.53
CA ASP A 687 26.99 14.44 -0.22
C ASP A 687 28.52 14.35 -0.31
N ASP A 688 29.19 14.32 0.84
CA ASP A 688 30.66 14.19 0.94
C ASP A 688 31.19 12.89 0.30
N GLN A 689 30.33 11.89 0.11
CA GLN A 689 30.65 10.61 -0.52
C GLN A 689 30.36 10.63 -2.04
N GLY A 690 29.87 11.73 -2.58
CA GLY A 690 29.54 11.90 -3.99
C GLY A 690 28.16 11.38 -4.40
N SER A 691 27.31 10.95 -3.46
CA SER A 691 25.96 10.42 -3.69
C SER A 691 24.89 11.51 -3.57
N LYS A 692 23.88 11.46 -4.44
CA LYS A 692 22.70 12.37 -4.39
C LYS A 692 21.55 11.82 -3.54
N VAL A 693 21.66 10.56 -3.10
CA VAL A 693 20.57 9.82 -2.46
C VAL A 693 20.18 10.42 -1.11
N ASN A 694 21.15 10.91 -0.32
CA ASN A 694 20.88 11.44 1.02
C ASN A 694 19.95 12.66 0.99
N ASP A 695 20.29 13.67 0.19
CA ASP A 695 19.48 14.89 0.04
C ASP A 695 18.11 14.57 -0.58
N PHE A 696 18.07 13.68 -1.58
CA PHE A 696 16.82 13.20 -2.15
C PHE A 696 15.89 12.55 -1.10
N PHE A 697 16.44 11.71 -0.23
CA PHE A 697 15.67 11.05 0.84
C PHE A 697 15.14 12.04 1.88
N GLN A 698 15.91 13.09 2.23
CA GLN A 698 15.43 14.15 3.13
C GLN A 698 14.22 14.92 2.57
N GLN A 699 14.10 15.00 1.24
CA GLN A 699 12.99 15.66 0.56
C GLN A 699 11.74 14.77 0.42
N PHE A 700 11.81 13.48 0.79
CA PHE A 700 10.71 12.52 0.64
C PHE A 700 9.40 12.98 1.29
N ASP A 701 9.42 13.32 2.59
CA ASP A 701 8.21 13.73 3.31
C ASP A 701 7.55 14.96 2.69
N ASN A 702 8.36 15.84 2.14
CA ASN A 702 7.92 17.04 1.45
C ASN A 702 7.15 16.70 0.16
N LEU A 703 7.68 15.77 -0.65
CA LEU A 703 7.05 15.31 -1.88
C LEU A 703 5.78 14.49 -1.61
N PHE A 704 5.81 13.62 -0.60
CA PHE A 704 4.64 12.82 -0.22
C PHE A 704 3.47 13.70 0.28
N ASN A 705 3.78 14.72 1.07
CA ASN A 705 2.77 15.70 1.50
C ASN A 705 2.25 16.55 0.33
N GLU A 706 3.10 16.90 -0.65
CA GLU A 706 2.68 17.55 -1.89
C GLU A 706 1.70 16.66 -2.67
N MET A 707 1.97 15.38 -2.85
CA MET A 707 1.05 14.44 -3.52
C MET A 707 -0.31 14.35 -2.82
N LYS A 708 -0.32 14.21 -1.49
CA LYS A 708 -1.56 14.21 -0.69
C LYS A 708 -2.35 15.51 -0.87
N TRP A 709 -1.65 16.63 -0.89
CA TRP A 709 -2.26 17.93 -1.12
C TRP A 709 -2.81 18.07 -2.54
N GLN A 710 -2.07 17.63 -3.56
CA GLN A 710 -2.49 17.65 -4.96
C GLN A 710 -3.72 16.75 -5.21
N LYS A 711 -3.83 15.61 -4.52
CA LYS A 711 -5.06 14.81 -4.53
C LYS A 711 -6.25 15.61 -3.98
N LYS A 712 -6.08 16.22 -2.80
CA LYS A 712 -7.13 17.01 -2.13
C LYS A 712 -7.53 18.27 -2.90
N ILE A 713 -6.59 18.95 -3.57
CA ILE A 713 -6.89 20.18 -4.32
C ILE A 713 -7.66 19.88 -5.61
N ARG A 714 -7.42 18.72 -6.25
CA ARG A 714 -8.16 18.29 -7.46
C ARG A 714 -9.65 18.05 -7.20
N ASP A 715 -10.03 17.74 -5.95
CA ASP A 715 -11.44 17.69 -5.54
C ASP A 715 -12.12 19.07 -5.68
N ASN A 716 -11.36 20.16 -5.51
CA ASN A 716 -11.84 21.52 -5.74
C ASN A 716 -11.36 22.07 -7.10
N LYS A 717 -12.19 21.88 -8.13
CA LYS A 717 -11.92 22.28 -9.52
C LYS A 717 -11.50 23.75 -9.67
N ALA A 718 -12.06 24.67 -8.88
CA ALA A 718 -11.73 26.09 -8.98
C ALA A 718 -10.31 26.39 -8.47
N LEU A 719 -9.97 25.93 -7.27
CA LEU A 719 -8.64 26.13 -6.69
C LEU A 719 -7.55 25.43 -7.52
N PHE A 720 -7.83 24.23 -8.01
CA PHE A 720 -6.90 23.51 -8.89
C PHE A 720 -6.63 24.29 -10.18
N TRP A 721 -7.65 24.88 -10.81
CA TRP A 721 -7.48 25.69 -12.02
C TRP A 721 -6.59 26.92 -11.78
N PHE A 722 -6.81 27.64 -10.68
CA PHE A 722 -5.96 28.78 -10.31
C PHE A 722 -4.51 28.35 -10.02
N SER A 723 -4.34 27.24 -9.29
CA SER A 723 -3.04 26.70 -8.88
C SER A 723 -2.20 26.21 -10.07
N ARG A 724 -2.84 25.51 -11.04
CA ARG A 724 -2.15 24.94 -12.20
C ARG A 724 -1.50 25.97 -13.10
N HIS A 725 -2.04 27.19 -13.13
CA HIS A 725 -1.60 28.26 -14.02
C HIS A 725 -0.71 29.31 -13.33
N ILE A 726 0.09 28.89 -12.34
CA ILE A 726 0.99 29.78 -11.58
C ILE A 726 1.90 30.66 -12.44
N SER A 727 2.50 30.11 -13.49
CA SER A 727 3.40 30.82 -14.41
C SER A 727 2.70 31.91 -15.22
N LEU A 728 1.42 31.71 -15.56
CA LEU A 728 0.60 32.69 -16.27
C LEU A 728 0.31 33.91 -15.39
N TRP A 729 -0.14 33.69 -14.16
CA TRP A 729 -0.44 34.78 -13.22
C TRP A 729 0.79 35.64 -12.91
N GLY A 730 1.94 34.98 -12.70
CA GLY A 730 3.21 35.67 -12.53
C GLY A 730 3.60 36.52 -13.75
N SER A 731 3.40 35.99 -14.96
CA SER A 731 3.70 36.71 -16.21
C SER A 731 2.77 37.91 -16.43
N ILE A 732 1.48 37.75 -16.20
CA ILE A 732 0.49 38.84 -16.30
C ILE A 732 0.84 39.95 -15.29
N SER A 733 1.22 39.60 -14.06
CA SER A 733 1.56 40.59 -13.04
C SER A 733 2.80 41.39 -13.43
N PHE A 734 3.82 40.73 -13.97
CA PHE A 734 5.02 41.39 -14.46
C PHE A 734 4.72 42.34 -15.63
N TYR A 735 3.93 41.91 -16.62
CA TYR A 735 3.57 42.78 -17.74
C TYR A 735 2.73 43.99 -17.32
N LEU A 736 1.78 43.81 -16.40
CA LEU A 736 1.01 44.92 -15.84
C LEU A 736 1.91 45.90 -15.08
N ALA A 737 2.89 45.41 -14.31
CA ALA A 737 3.87 46.26 -13.64
C ALA A 737 4.73 47.06 -14.64
N CYS A 738 5.17 46.45 -15.75
CA CYS A 738 5.89 47.16 -16.81
C CYS A 738 5.03 48.25 -17.45
N ILE A 739 3.75 47.97 -17.74
CA ILE A 739 2.82 48.93 -18.33
C ILE A 739 2.57 50.11 -17.37
N LEU A 740 2.33 49.82 -16.08
CA LEU A 740 2.17 50.84 -15.03
C LEU A 740 3.37 51.77 -14.95
N ASN A 741 4.57 51.21 -14.85
CA ASN A 741 5.80 52.00 -14.75
C ASN A 741 6.10 52.79 -16.03
N MET A 742 5.79 52.25 -17.21
CA MET A 742 5.93 52.96 -18.48
C MET A 742 4.97 54.15 -18.55
N ALA A 743 3.72 53.98 -18.11
CA ALA A 743 2.75 55.07 -18.05
C ALA A 743 3.19 56.19 -17.09
N VAL A 744 3.67 55.83 -15.89
CA VAL A 744 4.22 56.80 -14.93
C VAL A 744 5.44 57.53 -15.52
N ALA A 745 6.36 56.81 -16.17
CA ALA A 745 7.56 57.41 -16.74
C ALA A 745 7.29 58.42 -17.88
N VAL A 746 6.26 58.17 -18.70
CA VAL A 746 5.93 59.04 -19.84
C VAL A 746 5.12 60.27 -19.42
N PHE A 747 4.23 60.13 -18.44
CA PHE A 747 3.22 61.15 -18.13
C PHE A 747 3.43 61.85 -16.78
N TYR A 748 4.51 61.58 -16.05
CA TYR A 748 4.87 62.26 -14.80
C TYR A 748 5.74 63.52 -15.07
N PRO A 749 5.54 64.66 -14.36
CA PRO A 749 4.55 64.91 -13.31
C PRO A 749 3.13 65.03 -13.88
N PHE A 750 2.16 64.51 -13.14
CA PHE A 750 0.76 64.61 -13.51
C PHE A 750 0.35 66.09 -13.40
N GLY A 751 0.24 66.76 -14.54
CA GLY A 751 -0.12 68.18 -14.57
C GLY A 751 -1.43 68.41 -13.85
N ASP A 752 -1.42 69.32 -12.88
CA ASP A 752 -2.61 69.91 -12.23
C ASP A 752 -3.20 71.03 -13.11
N ASP A 753 -2.85 71.04 -14.39
CA ASP A 753 -3.39 71.97 -15.37
C ASP A 753 -4.79 71.46 -15.71
N GLY A 754 -5.81 72.20 -15.26
CA GLY A 754 -7.23 71.95 -15.46
C GLY A 754 -7.72 71.96 -16.91
N ASP A 755 -6.94 71.46 -17.86
CA ASP A 755 -7.39 71.10 -19.19
C ASP A 755 -8.12 69.74 -19.11
N GLU A 756 -9.36 69.80 -18.64
CA GLU A 756 -10.36 68.76 -18.88
C GLU A 756 -10.36 68.44 -20.39
N GLY A 757 -10.02 67.18 -20.70
CA GLY A 757 -9.77 66.70 -22.04
C GLY A 757 -10.86 67.02 -23.06
N THR A 758 -10.57 67.98 -23.94
CA THR A 758 -11.11 68.04 -25.29
C THR A 758 -9.95 68.14 -26.28
N LEU A 759 -9.31 67.01 -26.54
CA LEU A 759 -8.32 66.93 -27.60
C LEU A 759 -9.03 66.97 -28.97
N SER A 760 -8.33 67.52 -29.96
CA SER A 760 -8.76 67.59 -31.36
C SER A 760 -9.37 66.26 -31.84
N SER A 761 -10.48 66.36 -32.58
CA SER A 761 -11.23 65.23 -33.18
C SER A 761 -10.31 64.20 -33.88
N PHE A 762 -9.16 64.66 -34.39
CA PHE A 762 -8.13 63.82 -35.02
C PHE A 762 -7.56 62.73 -34.09
N TRP A 763 -7.18 63.06 -32.86
CA TRP A 763 -6.55 62.09 -31.95
C TRP A 763 -7.58 61.13 -31.34
N ASN A 764 -8.80 61.58 -31.09
CA ASN A 764 -9.90 60.72 -30.65
C ASN A 764 -10.24 59.66 -31.71
N VAL A 765 -10.37 60.07 -32.98
CA VAL A 765 -10.58 59.15 -34.11
C VAL A 765 -9.37 58.23 -34.30
N SER A 766 -8.14 58.75 -34.21
CA SER A 766 -6.92 57.95 -34.37
C SER A 766 -6.78 56.87 -33.30
N LEU A 767 -7.13 57.15 -32.04
CA LEU A 767 -7.11 56.15 -30.97
C LEU A 767 -8.18 55.05 -31.17
N TRP A 768 -9.36 55.40 -31.69
CA TRP A 768 -10.38 54.40 -32.06
C TRP A 768 -9.96 53.53 -33.24
N VAL A 769 -9.35 54.14 -34.27
CA VAL A 769 -8.78 53.40 -35.41
C VAL A 769 -7.64 52.50 -34.94
N ALA A 770 -6.75 52.98 -34.06
CA ALA A 770 -5.68 52.18 -33.49
C ALA A 770 -6.22 50.99 -32.66
N LEU A 771 -7.26 51.18 -31.86
CA LEU A 771 -7.91 50.10 -31.11
C LEU A 771 -8.58 49.08 -32.04
N GLY A 772 -9.27 49.55 -33.09
CA GLY A 772 -9.88 48.68 -34.10
C GLY A 772 -8.85 47.87 -34.89
N VAL A 773 -7.76 48.51 -35.33
CA VAL A 773 -6.66 47.87 -36.08
C VAL A 773 -5.93 46.85 -35.21
N THR A 774 -5.56 47.20 -33.97
CA THR A 774 -4.91 46.25 -33.05
C THR A 774 -5.83 45.10 -32.66
N SER A 775 -7.14 45.33 -32.50
CA SER A 775 -8.13 44.28 -32.26
C SER A 775 -8.32 43.34 -33.46
N ALA A 776 -8.25 43.86 -34.69
CA ALA A 776 -8.35 43.07 -35.92
C ALA A 776 -7.06 42.28 -36.23
N LEU A 777 -5.90 42.76 -35.75
CA LEU A 777 -4.59 42.12 -35.91
C LEU A 777 -4.28 41.06 -34.84
N LEU A 778 -5.03 41.00 -33.73
CA LEU A 778 -4.89 39.97 -32.68
C LEU A 778 -4.82 38.51 -33.20
N PRO A 779 -5.64 38.07 -34.17
CA PRO A 779 -5.53 36.72 -34.73
C PRO A 779 -4.41 36.53 -35.76
N VAL A 780 -3.81 37.61 -36.28
CA VAL A 780 -2.81 37.57 -37.37
C VAL A 780 -1.38 37.67 -36.83
N LEU A 781 -1.17 38.45 -35.76
CA LEU A 781 0.14 38.65 -35.15
C LEU A 781 0.49 37.52 -34.16
N PRO A 782 1.79 37.26 -33.92
CA PRO A 782 2.21 36.33 -32.87
C PRO A 782 1.62 36.74 -31.52
N LYS A 783 1.02 35.76 -30.80
CA LYS A 783 0.16 35.99 -29.62
C LYS A 783 0.70 37.01 -28.62
N GLN A 784 2.00 37.00 -28.33
CA GLN A 784 2.60 37.92 -27.34
C GLN A 784 2.62 39.37 -27.81
N TRP A 785 3.07 39.63 -29.05
CA TRP A 785 3.14 40.99 -29.61
C TRP A 785 1.75 41.55 -29.92
N GLY A 786 0.82 40.69 -30.37
CA GLY A 786 -0.58 41.08 -30.61
C GLY A 786 -1.29 41.52 -29.33
N ILE A 787 -1.13 40.75 -28.23
CA ILE A 787 -1.72 41.10 -26.92
C ILE A 787 -1.11 42.39 -26.37
N MET A 788 0.23 42.56 -26.46
CA MET A 788 0.88 43.78 -25.98
C MET A 788 0.46 45.03 -26.76
N ALA A 789 0.40 44.96 -28.09
CA ALA A 789 -0.06 46.07 -28.92
C ALA A 789 -1.52 46.45 -28.64
N PHE A 790 -2.39 45.45 -28.42
CA PHE A 790 -3.77 45.68 -28.02
C PHE A 790 -3.87 46.31 -26.62
N LEU A 791 -3.13 45.81 -25.63
CA LEU A 791 -3.12 46.36 -24.27
C LEU A 791 -2.59 47.79 -24.22
N ILE A 792 -1.57 48.13 -25.00
CA ILE A 792 -1.03 49.50 -25.12
C ILE A 792 -2.07 50.43 -25.77
N SER A 793 -2.73 49.98 -26.83
CA SER A 793 -3.80 50.75 -27.49
C SER A 793 -5.00 50.99 -26.55
N LEU A 794 -5.38 49.96 -25.79
CA LEU A 794 -6.42 50.02 -24.75
C LEU A 794 -6.03 50.97 -23.61
N LEU A 795 -4.76 50.94 -23.18
CA LEU A 795 -4.21 51.83 -22.15
C LEU A 795 -4.26 53.29 -22.58
N LEU A 796 -3.74 53.60 -23.78
CA LEU A 796 -3.74 54.95 -24.33
C LEU A 796 -5.17 55.49 -24.47
N ARG A 797 -6.12 54.62 -24.85
CA ARG A 797 -7.54 54.96 -24.88
C ARG A 797 -8.10 55.22 -23.47
N ALA A 798 -7.80 54.35 -22.50
CA ALA A 798 -8.29 54.49 -21.13
C ALA A 798 -7.80 55.78 -20.46
N ILE A 799 -6.50 56.09 -20.61
CA ILE A 799 -5.88 57.33 -20.13
C ILE A 799 -6.58 58.55 -20.76
N TYR A 800 -6.89 58.49 -22.05
CA TYR A 800 -7.59 59.56 -22.76
C TYR A 800 -9.04 59.75 -22.30
N THR A 801 -9.77 58.67 -22.02
CA THR A 801 -11.21 58.74 -21.69
C THR A 801 -11.49 59.03 -20.22
N MET A 802 -10.64 58.54 -19.31
CA MET A 802 -10.88 58.60 -17.86
C MET A 802 -9.89 59.51 -17.14
N GLY A 803 -8.92 60.09 -17.85
CA GLY A 803 -7.76 60.72 -17.25
C GLY A 803 -6.73 59.70 -16.76
N LEU A 804 -5.51 60.19 -16.53
CA LEU A 804 -4.37 59.35 -16.18
C LEU A 804 -4.46 58.77 -14.76
N ALA A 805 -4.85 59.57 -13.76
CA ALA A 805 -4.92 59.13 -12.37
C ALA A 805 -5.97 58.00 -12.16
N PRO A 806 -7.21 58.09 -12.69
CA PRO A 806 -8.17 56.98 -12.58
C PRO A 806 -7.75 55.73 -13.37
N ALA A 807 -7.06 55.90 -14.51
CA ALA A 807 -6.53 54.77 -15.29
C ALA A 807 -5.42 54.02 -14.53
N LEU A 808 -4.51 54.75 -13.87
CA LEU A 808 -3.44 54.15 -13.05
C LEU A 808 -4.01 53.45 -11.80
N LEU A 809 -5.02 54.01 -11.15
CA LEU A 809 -5.72 53.36 -10.03
C LEU A 809 -6.37 52.04 -10.47
N LEU A 810 -7.03 52.02 -11.63
CA LEU A 810 -7.64 50.81 -12.19
C LEU A 810 -6.59 49.73 -12.48
N LEU A 811 -5.48 50.09 -13.13
CA LEU A 811 -4.42 49.12 -13.45
C LEU A 811 -3.70 48.62 -12.19
N GLY A 812 -3.46 49.49 -11.21
CA GLY A 812 -2.86 49.11 -9.94
C GLY A 812 -3.76 48.15 -9.15
N THR A 813 -5.07 48.39 -9.12
CA THR A 813 -6.03 47.48 -8.45
C THR A 813 -6.14 46.14 -9.16
N ILE A 814 -6.13 46.12 -10.50
CA ILE A 814 -6.07 44.87 -11.28
C ILE A 814 -4.77 44.12 -11.00
N ASN A 815 -3.63 44.80 -10.92
CA ASN A 815 -2.35 44.17 -10.63
C ASN A 815 -2.30 43.62 -9.20
N LEU A 816 -2.84 44.34 -8.21
CA LEU A 816 -2.95 43.86 -6.82
C LEU A 816 -3.84 42.62 -6.74
N PHE A 817 -5.00 42.63 -7.39
CA PHE A 817 -5.87 41.46 -7.47
C PHE A 817 -5.15 40.26 -8.07
N ASN A 818 -4.42 40.47 -9.18
CA ASN A 818 -3.63 39.41 -9.80
C ASN A 818 -2.50 38.90 -8.87
N LYS A 819 -1.82 39.78 -8.11
CA LYS A 819 -0.84 39.37 -7.10
C LYS A 819 -1.46 38.52 -5.99
N ILE A 820 -2.68 38.84 -5.54
CA ILE A 820 -3.41 38.04 -4.56
C ILE A 820 -3.75 36.67 -5.13
N VAL A 821 -4.25 36.60 -6.37
CA VAL A 821 -4.53 35.34 -7.08
C VAL A 821 -3.24 34.52 -7.21
N PHE A 822 -2.13 35.13 -7.63
CA PHE A 822 -0.82 34.46 -7.70
C PHE A 822 -0.38 33.89 -6.34
N LEU A 823 -0.53 34.65 -5.25
CA LEU A 823 -0.14 34.19 -3.92
C LEU A 823 -0.99 33.01 -3.45
N VAL A 824 -2.31 33.04 -3.70
CA VAL A 824 -3.21 31.90 -3.45
C VAL A 824 -2.82 30.69 -4.31
N SER A 825 -2.52 30.89 -5.59
CA SER A 825 -2.05 29.84 -6.50
C SER A 825 -0.70 29.26 -6.09
N PHE A 826 0.24 30.08 -5.63
CA PHE A 826 1.57 29.64 -5.17
C PHE A 826 1.44 28.72 -3.96
N VAL A 827 0.70 29.16 -2.95
CA VAL A 827 0.45 28.37 -1.75
C VAL A 827 -0.38 27.11 -2.07
N GLY A 828 -1.34 27.23 -2.99
CA GLY A 828 -2.12 26.11 -3.51
C GLY A 828 -1.29 25.08 -4.28
N ASN A 829 -0.24 25.47 -5.00
CA ASN A 829 0.54 24.54 -5.81
C ASN A 829 1.53 23.72 -4.95
N GLN A 830 2.19 24.39 -4.01
CA GLN A 830 3.22 23.76 -3.17
C GLN A 830 2.66 23.10 -1.90
N GLY A 831 1.38 23.30 -1.57
CA GLY A 831 0.75 22.69 -0.40
C GLY A 831 1.32 23.13 0.94
N THR A 832 1.95 24.31 1.00
CA THR A 832 2.72 24.80 2.16
C THR A 832 1.86 24.99 3.42
N PHE A 833 0.53 25.07 3.30
CA PHE A 833 -0.40 25.07 4.45
C PHE A 833 -0.30 23.82 5.32
N THR A 834 0.07 22.66 4.76
CA THR A 834 0.16 21.39 5.50
C THR A 834 1.30 21.38 6.52
N ARG A 835 2.35 22.20 6.31
CA ARG A 835 3.51 22.32 7.22
C ARG A 835 3.30 23.30 8.37
N GLY A 836 2.16 23.99 8.41
CA GLY A 836 1.81 25.00 9.42
C GLY A 836 2.35 26.41 9.11
N TYR A 837 1.72 27.42 9.71
CA TYR A 837 1.95 28.84 9.40
C TYR A 837 3.41 29.30 9.62
N LYS A 838 4.09 28.75 10.64
CA LYS A 838 5.49 29.09 10.95
C LYS A 838 6.44 28.71 9.81
N ALA A 839 6.21 27.57 9.15
CA ALA A 839 7.02 27.13 8.03
C ALA A 839 6.81 28.02 6.78
N VAL A 840 5.58 28.48 6.56
CA VAL A 840 5.24 29.38 5.44
C VAL A 840 5.95 30.73 5.56
N VAL A 841 6.01 31.32 6.76
CA VAL A 841 6.67 32.61 6.98
C VAL A 841 8.20 32.51 6.90
N MET A 842 8.76 31.33 7.16
CA MET A 842 10.21 31.09 7.03
C MET A 842 10.66 30.90 5.57
N ASP A 843 9.73 30.67 4.64
CA ASP A 843 10.05 30.56 3.23
C ASP A 843 10.32 31.94 2.60
N MET A 844 11.58 32.18 2.24
CA MET A 844 12.04 33.44 1.65
C MET A 844 11.34 33.77 0.33
N LEU A 845 10.93 32.76 -0.46
CA LEU A 845 10.21 32.98 -1.72
C LEU A 845 8.80 33.52 -1.46
N PHE A 846 8.11 32.97 -0.46
CA PHE A 846 6.80 33.47 -0.05
C PHE A 846 6.89 34.89 0.49
N VAL A 847 7.86 35.17 1.37
CA VAL A 847 8.09 36.51 1.93
C VAL A 847 8.40 37.52 0.83
N TYR A 848 9.21 37.14 -0.17
CA TYR A 848 9.50 37.98 -1.33
C TYR A 848 8.23 38.35 -2.11
N HIS A 849 7.38 37.38 -2.44
CA HIS A 849 6.13 37.65 -3.16
C HIS A 849 5.10 38.43 -2.33
N LEU A 850 5.05 38.20 -1.02
CA LEU A 850 4.24 38.98 -0.08
C LEU A 850 4.72 40.44 0.00
N GLY A 851 6.04 40.67 0.02
CA GLY A 851 6.65 41.99 -0.06
C GLY A 851 6.29 42.72 -1.36
N ASN A 852 6.30 42.02 -2.50
CA ASN A 852 5.87 42.58 -3.78
C ASN A 852 4.38 42.96 -3.79
N ALA A 853 3.50 42.19 -3.13
CA ALA A 853 2.10 42.56 -2.96
C ALA A 853 1.96 43.81 -2.09
N PHE A 854 2.74 43.92 -1.02
CA PHE A 854 2.78 45.11 -0.15
C PHE A 854 3.25 46.37 -0.89
N ILE A 855 4.28 46.26 -1.73
CA ILE A 855 4.75 47.36 -2.60
C ILE A 855 3.62 47.81 -3.55
N CYS A 856 2.83 46.88 -4.10
CA CYS A 856 1.68 47.23 -4.93
C CYS A 856 0.61 48.01 -4.17
N VAL A 857 0.39 47.71 -2.88
CA VAL A 857 -0.50 48.47 -1.99
C VAL A 857 0.05 49.88 -1.74
N LEU A 858 1.35 50.02 -1.48
CA LEU A 858 1.99 51.33 -1.33
C LEU A 858 1.91 52.16 -2.62
N GLY A 859 2.05 51.53 -3.79
CA GLY A 859 1.86 52.16 -5.09
C GLY A 859 0.44 52.69 -5.34
N LEU A 860 -0.57 52.07 -4.71
CA LEU A 860 -1.97 52.48 -4.82
C LEU A 860 -2.36 53.59 -3.84
N PHE A 861 -1.88 53.54 -2.59
CA PHE A 861 -2.37 54.41 -1.52
C PHE A 861 -1.39 55.50 -1.08
N VAL A 862 -0.10 55.39 -1.40
CA VAL A 862 0.92 56.34 -0.95
C VAL A 862 1.45 57.19 -2.11
N HIS A 863 2.06 56.56 -3.11
CA HIS A 863 2.62 57.26 -4.28
C HIS A 863 2.93 56.28 -5.43
N GLU A 864 2.75 56.69 -6.68
CA GLU A 864 2.90 55.83 -7.86
C GLU A 864 4.36 55.35 -8.07
N PHE A 865 5.34 56.07 -7.53
CA PHE A 865 6.76 55.68 -7.62
C PHE A 865 7.08 54.34 -6.96
N PHE A 866 6.27 53.85 -6.01
CA PHE A 866 6.48 52.53 -5.44
C PHE A 866 6.34 51.41 -6.47
N TYR A 867 5.63 51.63 -7.58
CA TYR A 867 5.58 50.66 -8.69
C TYR A 867 6.96 50.37 -9.29
N SER A 868 7.93 51.28 -9.17
CA SER A 868 9.28 51.09 -9.72
C SER A 868 10.01 49.89 -9.10
N PHE A 869 9.78 49.61 -7.81
CA PHE A 869 10.36 48.45 -7.14
C PHE A 869 9.82 47.12 -7.67
N LEU A 870 8.61 47.09 -8.25
CA LEU A 870 8.06 45.88 -8.85
C LEU A 870 8.83 45.43 -10.10
N LEU A 871 9.60 46.33 -10.74
CA LEU A 871 10.45 45.97 -11.88
C LEU A 871 11.65 45.09 -11.47
N LEU A 872 12.05 45.13 -10.20
CA LEU A 872 13.10 44.24 -9.66
C LEU A 872 12.70 42.77 -9.75
N ASP A 873 11.40 42.48 -9.92
CA ASP A 873 10.90 41.12 -10.16
C ASP A 873 11.51 40.47 -11.41
N LEU A 874 12.00 41.26 -12.37
CA LEU A 874 12.75 40.78 -13.54
C LEU A 874 13.95 39.90 -13.12
N VAL A 875 14.64 40.26 -12.04
CA VAL A 875 15.80 39.53 -11.52
C VAL A 875 15.43 38.10 -11.10
N SER A 876 14.31 37.95 -10.41
CA SER A 876 13.86 36.65 -9.90
C SER A 876 13.31 35.74 -11.00
N ARG A 877 12.84 36.32 -12.12
CA ARG A 877 12.23 35.60 -13.24
C ARG A 877 13.26 35.08 -14.24
N GLU A 878 14.36 35.80 -14.42
CA GLU A 878 15.38 35.51 -15.43
C GLU A 878 16.64 34.92 -14.78
N GLU A 879 16.89 33.62 -14.96
CA GLU A 879 18.02 32.91 -14.33
C GLU A 879 19.37 33.52 -14.72
N THR A 880 19.49 34.01 -15.96
CA THR A 880 20.73 34.64 -16.46
C THR A 880 21.08 35.90 -15.65
N LEU A 881 20.09 36.75 -15.38
CA LEU A 881 20.26 37.97 -14.58
C LEU A 881 20.50 37.65 -13.10
N LEU A 882 19.83 36.64 -12.57
CA LEU A 882 20.09 36.15 -11.21
C LEU A 882 21.55 35.68 -11.06
N ASN A 883 22.08 34.97 -12.05
CA ASN A 883 23.47 34.52 -12.06
C ASN A 883 24.46 35.69 -12.12
N VAL A 884 24.11 36.78 -12.83
CA VAL A 884 24.89 38.03 -12.82
C VAL A 884 24.93 38.64 -11.42
N ILE A 885 23.81 38.67 -10.69
CA ILE A 885 23.80 39.18 -9.30
C ILE A 885 24.53 38.23 -8.35
N LYS A 886 24.45 36.91 -8.58
CA LYS A 886 25.21 35.90 -7.83
C LYS A 886 26.72 36.11 -7.92
N SER A 887 27.24 36.59 -9.06
CA SER A 887 28.67 36.90 -9.19
C SER A 887 29.15 37.91 -8.13
N VAL A 888 28.36 38.96 -7.88
CA VAL A 888 28.68 39.99 -6.89
C VAL A 888 28.40 39.51 -5.46
N THR A 889 27.33 38.75 -5.25
CA THR A 889 26.89 38.36 -3.90
C THR A 889 27.64 37.16 -3.32
N LYS A 890 28.09 36.19 -4.13
CA LYS A 890 28.80 34.98 -3.66
C LYS A 890 30.11 35.32 -2.95
N ASN A 891 30.94 36.17 -3.54
CA ASN A 891 32.18 36.68 -2.93
C ASN A 891 32.02 38.11 -2.40
N GLY A 892 30.80 38.50 -2.02
CA GLY A 892 30.50 39.87 -1.55
C GLY A 892 31.34 40.31 -0.36
N ARG A 893 31.75 39.38 0.52
CA ARG A 893 32.66 39.67 1.63
C ARG A 893 34.00 40.23 1.15
N SER A 894 34.58 39.64 0.10
CA SER A 894 35.86 40.08 -0.47
C SER A 894 35.74 41.45 -1.13
N ILE A 895 34.63 41.72 -1.81
CA ILE A 895 34.33 43.03 -2.40
C ILE A 895 34.20 44.10 -1.31
N ILE A 896 33.44 43.82 -0.24
CA ILE A 896 33.27 44.74 0.90
C ILE A 896 34.61 45.01 1.59
N LEU A 897 35.44 43.98 1.82
CA LEU A 897 36.77 44.16 2.42
C LEU A 897 37.69 45.00 1.53
N THR A 898 37.62 44.83 0.20
CA THR A 898 38.38 45.64 -0.76
C THR A 898 37.89 47.09 -0.77
N ALA A 899 36.58 47.33 -0.67
CA ALA A 899 36.01 48.67 -0.55
C ALA A 899 36.43 49.35 0.78
N ILE A 900 36.49 48.61 1.88
CA ILE A 900 37.01 49.11 3.16
C ILE A 900 38.49 49.47 3.03
N LEU A 901 39.30 48.65 2.36
CA LEU A 901 40.70 48.97 2.06
C LEU A 901 40.82 50.25 1.22
N ALA A 902 39.95 50.43 0.22
CA ALA A 902 39.87 51.66 -0.58
C ALA A 902 39.61 52.89 0.29
N ILE A 903 38.67 52.79 1.24
CA ILE A 903 38.34 53.86 2.18
C ILE A 903 39.53 54.19 3.08
N PHE A 904 40.28 53.20 3.58
CA PHE A 904 41.49 53.46 4.38
C PHE A 904 42.60 54.13 3.57
N LEU A 905 42.80 53.72 2.31
CA LEU A 905 43.78 54.36 1.43
C LEU A 905 43.40 55.80 1.13
N VAL A 906 42.13 56.04 0.76
CA VAL A 906 41.60 57.40 0.57
C VAL A 906 41.79 58.24 1.82
N TYR A 907 41.50 57.68 3.01
CA TYR A 907 41.71 58.36 4.28
C TYR A 907 43.18 58.79 4.50
N PHE A 908 44.15 57.93 4.20
CA PHE A 908 45.57 58.28 4.29
C PHE A 908 45.95 59.39 3.31
N PHE A 909 45.50 59.30 2.05
CA PHE A 909 45.71 60.36 1.06
C PHE A 909 45.07 61.69 1.49
N SER A 910 43.89 61.67 2.10
CA SER A 910 43.24 62.86 2.64
C SER A 910 43.99 63.49 3.83
N ILE A 911 44.63 62.69 4.70
CA ILE A 911 45.49 63.24 5.77
C ILE A 911 46.70 63.96 5.15
N ILE A 912 47.37 63.33 4.18
CA ILE A 912 48.52 63.92 3.50
C ILE A 912 48.09 65.19 2.76
N GLY A 913 46.96 65.15 2.06
CA GLY A 913 46.36 66.30 1.38
C GLY A 913 46.02 67.43 2.34
N PHE A 914 45.45 67.13 3.50
CA PHE A 914 45.09 68.12 4.53
C PHE A 914 46.31 68.77 5.20
N LEU A 915 47.39 68.02 5.43
CA LEU A 915 48.59 68.54 6.09
C LEU A 915 49.50 69.34 5.15
N PHE A 916 49.65 68.89 3.89
CA PHE A 916 50.66 69.46 2.98
C PHE A 916 50.09 70.19 1.76
N LEU A 917 48.85 69.89 1.34
CA LEU A 917 48.25 70.40 0.10
C LEU A 917 46.92 71.14 0.34
N LYS A 918 46.68 71.61 1.57
CA LYS A 918 45.40 72.19 2.00
C LYS A 918 44.92 73.32 1.08
N ASP A 919 45.83 74.22 0.71
CA ASP A 919 45.51 75.41 -0.09
C ASP A 919 45.27 75.09 -1.59
N ASP A 920 45.67 73.91 -2.06
CA ASP A 920 45.48 73.46 -3.44
C ASP A 920 44.08 72.88 -3.69
N PHE A 921 43.34 72.50 -2.63
CA PHE A 921 41.96 72.02 -2.71
C PHE A 921 40.98 73.18 -2.92
N ARG A 922 41.02 73.77 -4.13
CA ARG A 922 40.06 74.76 -4.61
C ARG A 922 39.22 74.17 -5.72
N MET A 923 37.91 74.17 -5.54
CA MET A 923 36.96 73.63 -6.51
C MET A 923 36.11 74.76 -7.08
N GLU A 924 35.85 74.71 -8.38
CA GLU A 924 34.90 75.62 -9.02
C GLU A 924 33.48 75.26 -8.54
N VAL A 925 32.76 76.24 -7.98
CA VAL A 925 31.41 76.05 -7.44
C VAL A 925 30.47 77.08 -8.03
N ASP A 926 29.43 76.62 -8.71
CA ASP A 926 28.32 77.46 -9.14
C ASP A 926 27.43 77.79 -7.93
N ARG A 927 27.50 79.03 -7.43
CA ARG A 927 26.66 79.48 -6.31
C ARG A 927 25.21 79.62 -6.78
N LEU A 928 24.30 78.92 -6.10
CA LEU A 928 22.85 79.09 -6.31
C LEU A 928 22.46 80.54 -5.97
N PRO A 929 21.62 81.21 -6.78
CA PRO A 929 21.21 82.59 -6.50
C PRO A 929 20.48 82.66 -5.15
N THR A 930 21.03 83.43 -4.21
CA THR A 930 20.40 83.70 -2.92
C THR A 930 19.09 84.44 -3.16
N SER A 931 17.96 83.81 -2.83
CA SER A 931 16.63 84.41 -2.91
C SER A 931 16.58 85.69 -2.06
N GLY A 932 16.61 86.84 -2.75
CA GLY A 932 16.47 88.16 -2.15
C GLY A 932 15.08 88.34 -1.57
N LYS A 933 15.01 88.59 -0.26
CA LYS A 933 13.89 89.31 0.35
C LYS A 933 13.95 90.78 -0.08
N GLN A 934 13.28 91.13 -1.17
CA GLN A 934 12.62 92.43 -1.43
C GLN A 934 12.14 92.47 -2.88
N ASP A 935 10.81 92.55 -3.04
CA ASP A 935 10.07 93.25 -4.12
C ASP A 935 8.68 92.60 -4.33
N LEU A 936 7.89 92.61 -3.26
CA LEU A 936 6.44 92.59 -3.33
C LEU A 936 5.99 93.94 -2.77
N LEU A 937 5.85 94.92 -3.66
CA LEU A 937 4.84 95.99 -3.65
C LEU A 937 5.28 97.11 -4.62
N SER A 938 4.81 97.07 -5.88
CA SER A 938 4.04 98.16 -6.54
C SER A 938 3.96 98.00 -8.07
N SER A 939 2.76 97.66 -8.56
CA SER A 939 1.99 98.37 -9.60
C SER A 939 0.99 97.39 -10.26
N GLY A 940 -0.33 97.58 -10.23
CA GLY A 940 -1.09 98.71 -9.71
C GLY A 940 -2.61 98.49 -9.70
N GLY A 941 -3.31 99.41 -9.02
CA GLY A 941 -4.77 99.60 -9.13
C GLY A 941 -5.47 99.98 -7.82
N ALA A 942 -5.40 101.26 -7.41
CA ALA A 942 -6.52 102.08 -6.86
C ALA A 942 -6.05 103.19 -5.88
N THR A 943 -6.23 104.44 -6.31
CA THR A 943 -6.63 105.66 -5.57
C THR A 943 -6.15 105.91 -4.12
N GLY A 944 -5.43 107.02 -3.91
CA GLY A 944 -5.52 107.80 -2.66
C GLY A 944 -4.27 108.50 -2.13
N SER A 945 -4.12 109.79 -2.48
CA SER A 945 -3.57 110.91 -1.68
C SER A 945 -2.13 110.89 -1.10
N CYS A 946 -1.39 111.93 -1.50
CA CYS A 946 -0.14 112.53 -0.99
C CYS A 946 0.04 112.63 0.55
N VAL A 947 1.31 112.78 1.02
CA VAL A 947 1.93 114.04 1.51
C VAL A 947 3.33 113.84 2.16
N LYS A 948 4.33 114.56 1.59
CA LYS A 948 5.51 115.28 2.15
C LYS A 948 6.76 114.65 2.81
N ASP A 949 7.89 115.05 2.19
CA ASP A 949 9.09 115.76 2.69
C ASP A 949 10.06 115.11 3.69
N SER A 950 11.31 114.83 3.26
CA SER A 950 12.52 115.64 3.56
C SER A 950 13.86 114.88 3.39
N CYS A 951 14.79 115.50 2.65
CA CYS A 951 16.21 115.14 2.36
C CYS A 951 17.15 115.24 3.61
N PRO A 952 18.52 115.09 3.58
CA PRO A 952 19.45 114.98 2.44
C PRO A 952 20.67 114.01 2.58
N ALA A 953 21.44 113.92 1.48
CA ALA A 953 22.62 113.09 1.26
C ALA A 953 23.95 113.65 1.83
N THR A 954 24.90 112.77 2.19
CA THR A 954 26.30 112.74 1.68
C THR A 954 27.02 111.43 2.12
N PRO A 955 28.07 110.98 1.39
CA PRO A 955 28.47 109.57 1.27
C PRO A 955 29.65 109.17 2.17
N SER A 956 29.73 107.89 2.53
CA SER A 956 30.96 107.26 3.01
C SER A 956 31.22 105.94 2.28
N ARG A 957 32.36 105.93 1.58
CA ARG A 957 33.01 104.83 0.87
C ARG A 957 32.93 103.47 1.59
N SER A 958 32.54 102.45 0.83
CA SER A 958 32.97 101.05 1.02
C SER A 958 34.40 100.86 0.48
N PRO A 959 35.20 99.92 1.02
CA PRO A 959 36.21 99.24 0.22
C PRO A 959 35.53 98.19 -0.69
N PRO A 960 36.14 97.81 -1.83
CA PRO A 960 35.62 96.76 -2.69
C PRO A 960 35.96 95.41 -2.07
N ASP A 961 34.96 94.56 -1.84
CA ASP A 961 35.21 93.13 -1.68
C ASP A 961 35.27 92.52 -3.10
N ASP A 962 36.47 92.06 -3.46
CA ASP A 962 36.75 91.19 -4.60
C ASP A 962 36.11 89.81 -4.35
N ASP A 963 34.94 89.55 -4.91
CA ASP A 963 34.33 88.21 -4.97
C ASP A 963 33.89 87.92 -6.42
N GLU A 964 34.86 87.84 -7.34
CA GLU A 964 34.66 87.36 -8.72
C GLU A 964 35.31 86.00 -9.03
N ASP A 965 35.96 85.33 -8.06
CA ASP A 965 36.48 83.98 -8.25
C ASP A 965 35.46 82.94 -7.78
N GLY A 966 34.81 82.24 -8.71
CA GLY A 966 33.91 81.10 -8.48
C GLY A 966 34.59 79.85 -7.88
N MET A 967 35.65 80.02 -7.09
CA MET A 967 36.51 78.98 -6.53
C MET A 967 36.37 78.91 -5.00
N GLU A 968 35.94 77.77 -4.46
CA GLU A 968 35.76 77.56 -3.02
C GLU A 968 36.77 76.55 -2.45
N ARG A 969 37.22 76.77 -1.21
CA ARG A 969 38.14 75.87 -0.50
C ARG A 969 37.39 74.70 0.11
N VAL A 970 37.76 73.45 -0.26
CA VAL A 970 36.97 72.24 0.10
C VAL A 970 37.70 71.31 1.10
N CYS A 971 38.88 71.71 1.60
CA CYS A 971 39.69 70.92 2.54
C CYS A 971 40.01 71.70 3.83
N ASP A 972 39.09 72.53 4.33
CA ASP A 972 39.31 73.29 5.58
C ASP A 972 39.25 72.44 6.86
N THR A 973 38.50 71.33 6.81
CA THR A 973 38.48 70.30 7.85
C THR A 973 38.87 68.95 7.26
N LEU A 974 39.49 68.09 8.07
CA LEU A 974 39.87 66.73 7.62
C LEU A 974 38.66 65.95 7.11
N ARG A 975 37.48 66.12 7.72
CA ARG A 975 36.23 65.49 7.27
C ARG A 975 35.86 65.93 5.85
N MET A 976 35.89 67.23 5.56
CA MET A 976 35.60 67.74 4.22
C MET A 976 36.65 67.25 3.22
N CYS A 977 37.92 67.20 3.62
CA CYS A 977 38.98 66.66 2.76
C CYS A 977 38.76 65.18 2.40
N ILE A 978 38.37 64.34 3.37
CA ILE A 978 38.03 62.93 3.12
C ILE A 978 36.85 62.80 2.17
N ILE A 979 35.77 63.56 2.39
CA ILE A 979 34.59 63.53 1.52
C ILE A 979 34.94 63.99 0.11
N THR A 980 35.75 65.03 -0.04
CA THR A 980 36.18 65.58 -1.34
C THR A 980 37.05 64.58 -2.10
N VAL A 981 38.07 63.98 -1.46
CA VAL A 981 38.93 62.97 -2.10
C VAL A 981 38.16 61.69 -2.40
N LEU A 982 37.24 61.25 -1.53
CA LEU A 982 36.43 60.06 -1.75
C LEU A 982 35.46 60.25 -2.91
N ASN A 983 34.66 61.32 -2.90
CA ASN A 983 33.61 61.52 -3.89
C ASN A 983 34.20 61.91 -5.24
N GLN A 984 34.99 62.99 -5.26
CA GLN A 984 35.46 63.58 -6.50
C GLN A 984 36.75 62.90 -6.97
N GLY A 985 37.62 62.44 -6.05
CA GLY A 985 38.86 61.74 -6.41
C GLY A 985 38.65 60.33 -6.97
N LEU A 986 37.64 59.57 -6.49
CA LEU A 986 37.33 58.24 -7.07
C LEU A 986 36.48 58.31 -8.34
N ARG A 987 35.57 59.29 -8.43
CA ARG A 987 34.62 59.40 -9.55
C ARG A 987 35.26 60.00 -10.80
N ASN A 988 36.26 60.88 -10.64
CA ASN A 988 36.97 61.46 -11.76
C ASN A 988 38.03 60.47 -12.29
N GLY A 989 38.00 60.21 -13.59
CA GLY A 989 38.83 59.19 -14.24
C GLY A 989 40.35 59.42 -14.12
N GLY A 990 40.83 60.65 -13.88
CA GLY A 990 42.25 60.96 -13.66
C GLY A 990 42.67 61.02 -12.19
N GLY A 991 41.77 60.70 -11.25
CA GLY A 991 42.03 60.73 -9.81
C GLY A 991 41.83 62.12 -9.19
N VAL A 992 42.37 62.31 -7.98
CA VAL A 992 42.21 63.54 -7.21
C VAL A 992 42.90 64.76 -7.84
N GLY A 993 43.92 64.53 -8.68
CA GLY A 993 44.71 65.58 -9.32
C GLY A 993 43.92 66.47 -10.29
N ASP A 994 42.81 65.97 -10.84
CA ASP A 994 41.94 66.72 -11.75
C ASP A 994 41.15 67.85 -11.06
N ILE A 995 41.03 67.77 -9.73
CA ILE A 995 40.20 68.67 -8.91
C ILE A 995 41.05 69.75 -8.26
N LEU A 996 42.28 69.37 -7.93
CA LEU A 996 43.24 70.22 -7.30
C LEU A 996 43.74 71.26 -8.31
N ARG A 997 44.10 72.44 -7.81
CA ARG A 997 44.66 73.51 -8.65
C ARG A 997 45.89 73.00 -9.40
N ARG A 998 46.01 73.35 -10.68
CA ARG A 998 47.20 73.05 -11.49
C ARG A 998 48.41 73.82 -10.93
N PRO A 999 49.48 73.15 -10.45
CA PRO A 999 50.64 73.82 -9.87
C PRO A 999 51.53 74.43 -10.97
N SER A 1000 52.17 75.58 -10.68
CA SER A 1000 53.20 76.15 -11.57
C SER A 1000 54.54 75.42 -11.44
N LYS A 1001 55.35 75.40 -12.51
CA LYS A 1001 56.67 74.73 -12.52
C LYS A 1001 57.68 75.33 -11.54
N GLU A 1002 57.44 76.55 -11.06
CA GLU A 1002 58.32 77.30 -10.17
C GLU A 1002 58.00 77.07 -8.67
N GLU A 1003 56.94 76.32 -8.36
CA GLU A 1003 56.52 76.08 -6.97
C GLU A 1003 57.38 74.98 -6.29
N PRO A 1004 57.80 75.17 -5.02
CA PRO A 1004 58.70 74.24 -4.34
C PRO A 1004 58.12 72.84 -4.12
N LEU A 1005 56.78 72.72 -4.10
CA LEU A 1005 56.06 71.47 -3.91
C LEU A 1005 55.59 70.82 -5.23
N PHE A 1006 55.97 71.35 -6.39
CA PHE A 1006 55.55 70.82 -7.70
C PHE A 1006 55.86 69.32 -7.86
N ALA A 1007 57.09 68.89 -7.54
CA ALA A 1007 57.49 67.48 -7.66
C ALA A 1007 56.73 66.58 -6.67
N ALA A 1008 56.54 67.03 -5.42
CA ALA A 1008 55.79 66.29 -4.40
C ALA A 1008 54.30 66.17 -4.78
N ARG A 1009 53.73 67.22 -5.38
CA ARG A 1009 52.35 67.25 -5.90
C ARG A 1009 52.14 66.23 -7.02
N VAL A 1010 53.05 66.18 -8.01
CA VAL A 1010 53.00 65.20 -9.11
C VAL A 1010 53.10 63.76 -8.58
N VAL A 1011 53.99 63.51 -7.61
CA VAL A 1011 54.11 62.18 -6.99
C VAL A 1011 52.84 61.79 -6.25
N TYR A 1012 52.21 62.72 -5.52
CA TYR A 1012 50.93 62.49 -4.84
C TYR A 1012 49.83 62.11 -5.83
N ASP A 1013 49.70 62.83 -6.95
CA ASP A 1013 48.68 62.56 -7.97
C ASP A 1013 48.90 61.20 -8.65
N LEU A 1014 50.14 60.88 -9.03
CA LEU A 1014 50.49 59.59 -9.63
C LEU A 1014 50.27 58.43 -8.67
N LEU A 1015 50.66 58.57 -7.40
CA LEU A 1015 50.44 57.54 -6.39
C LEU A 1015 48.96 57.30 -6.15
N PHE A 1016 48.16 58.36 -6.05
CA PHE A 1016 46.72 58.24 -5.93
C PHE A 1016 46.12 57.53 -7.14
N PHE A 1017 46.50 57.93 -8.36
CA PHE A 1017 46.02 57.33 -9.60
C PHE A 1017 46.39 55.84 -9.73
N PHE A 1018 47.66 55.47 -9.55
CA PHE A 1018 48.08 54.08 -9.68
C PHE A 1018 47.53 53.19 -8.55
N VAL A 1019 47.60 53.64 -7.29
CA VAL A 1019 47.21 52.80 -6.16
C VAL A 1019 45.71 52.71 -6.03
N VAL A 1020 44.99 53.83 -6.07
CA VAL A 1020 43.55 53.86 -5.76
C VAL A 1020 42.70 53.58 -7.00
N ILE A 1021 43.00 54.20 -8.14
CA ILE A 1021 42.19 54.03 -9.36
C ILE A 1021 42.60 52.75 -10.10
N ILE A 1022 43.89 52.59 -10.44
CA ILE A 1022 44.31 51.44 -11.25
C ILE A 1022 44.33 50.14 -10.46
N ILE A 1023 44.90 50.10 -9.24
CA ILE A 1023 45.00 48.83 -8.50
C ILE A 1023 43.67 48.50 -7.82
N ILE A 1024 43.17 49.36 -6.93
CA ILE A 1024 42.03 48.99 -6.06
C ILE A 1024 40.71 48.84 -6.84
N LEU A 1025 40.38 49.77 -7.74
CA LEU A 1025 39.13 49.68 -8.51
C LEU A 1025 39.14 48.47 -9.45
N ASN A 1026 40.27 48.18 -10.11
CA ASN A 1026 40.39 46.99 -10.96
C ASN A 1026 40.51 45.69 -10.15
N LEU A 1027 40.93 45.72 -8.89
CA LEU A 1027 40.88 44.54 -8.01
C LEU A 1027 39.43 44.16 -7.72
N ILE A 1028 38.54 45.14 -7.49
CA ILE A 1028 37.10 44.88 -7.33
C ILE A 1028 36.53 44.23 -8.58
N PHE A 1029 36.83 44.78 -9.77
CA PHE A 1029 36.40 44.16 -11.04
C PHE A 1029 37.02 42.77 -11.26
N GLY A 1030 38.29 42.57 -10.87
CA GLY A 1030 38.98 41.29 -10.94
C GLY A 1030 38.30 40.20 -10.13
N VAL A 1031 37.92 40.50 -8.87
CA VAL A 1031 37.15 39.55 -8.03
C VAL A 1031 35.81 39.20 -8.66
N ILE A 1032 35.12 40.14 -9.30
CA ILE A 1032 33.85 39.88 -9.99
C ILE A 1032 34.07 38.97 -11.21
N ILE A 1033 35.10 39.19 -12.03
CA ILE A 1033 35.39 38.33 -13.19
C ILE A 1033 35.73 36.91 -12.76
N ASP A 1034 36.51 36.75 -11.69
CA ASP A 1034 36.87 35.45 -11.13
C ASP A 1034 35.62 34.68 -10.65
N THR A 1035 34.70 35.37 -9.94
CA THR A 1035 33.42 34.77 -9.52
C THR A 1035 32.55 34.32 -10.70
N PHE A 1036 32.59 35.02 -11.83
CA PHE A 1036 31.88 34.61 -13.04
C PHE A 1036 32.47 33.33 -13.64
N ALA A 1037 33.80 33.22 -13.68
CA ALA A 1037 34.47 32.01 -14.13
C ALA A 1037 34.12 30.81 -13.24
N ASP A 1038 34.13 31.01 -11.91
CA ASP A 1038 33.74 30.00 -10.93
C ASP A 1038 32.29 29.53 -11.11
N LEU A 1039 31.33 30.46 -11.18
CA LEU A 1039 29.92 30.13 -11.37
C LEU A 1039 29.67 29.39 -12.69
N ARG A 1040 30.39 29.76 -13.76
CA ARG A 1040 30.31 29.06 -15.05
C ARG A 1040 30.88 27.65 -14.95
N SER A 1041 32.05 27.49 -14.34
CA SER A 1041 32.68 26.18 -14.13
C SER A 1041 31.80 25.26 -13.28
N GLU A 1042 31.23 25.79 -12.19
CA GLU A 1042 30.33 25.04 -11.31
C GLU A 1042 29.06 24.60 -12.05
N LYS A 1043 28.41 25.51 -12.81
CA LYS A 1043 27.23 25.18 -13.63
C LYS A 1043 27.55 24.13 -14.68
N GLN A 1044 28.67 24.28 -15.41
CA GLN A 1044 29.09 23.32 -16.43
C GLN A 1044 29.35 21.94 -15.81
N LYS A 1045 30.04 21.88 -14.67
CA LYS A 1045 30.30 20.62 -13.95
C LYS A 1045 28.99 19.96 -13.46
N LYS A 1046 28.04 20.76 -12.95
CA LYS A 1046 26.72 20.26 -12.54
C LYS A 1046 25.94 19.69 -13.73
N GLU A 1047 25.91 20.39 -14.87
CA GLU A 1047 25.24 19.92 -16.09
C GLU A 1047 25.90 18.68 -16.70
N GLU A 1048 27.23 18.60 -16.66
CA GLU A 1048 27.99 17.42 -17.09
C GLU A 1048 27.60 16.21 -16.24
N ILE A 1049 27.70 16.34 -14.91
CA ILE A 1049 27.32 15.30 -13.96
C ILE A 1049 25.88 14.82 -14.18
N LEU A 1050 24.92 15.73 -14.40
CA LEU A 1050 23.51 15.36 -14.65
C LEU A 1050 23.31 14.57 -15.94
N LYS A 1051 24.18 14.73 -16.94
CA LYS A 1051 24.10 14.03 -18.23
C LYS A 1051 24.93 12.76 -18.29
N THR A 1052 26.05 12.70 -17.56
CA THR A 1052 27.03 11.63 -17.67
C THR A 1052 27.00 10.66 -16.51
N SER A 1053 26.39 10.99 -15.38
CA SER A 1053 26.37 10.14 -14.18
C SER A 1053 24.94 9.79 -13.78
N CYS A 1054 24.70 8.51 -13.47
CA CYS A 1054 23.41 8.04 -12.96
C CYS A 1054 23.12 8.66 -11.59
N PHE A 1055 21.87 9.08 -11.36
CA PHE A 1055 21.48 9.77 -10.13
C PHE A 1055 21.53 8.88 -8.88
N ILE A 1056 21.20 7.59 -9.04
CA ILE A 1056 21.10 6.64 -7.93
C ILE A 1056 22.46 5.99 -7.64
N CYS A 1057 22.99 5.22 -8.60
CA CYS A 1057 24.23 4.46 -8.37
C CYS A 1057 25.51 5.28 -8.53
N GLY A 1058 25.44 6.47 -9.14
CA GLY A 1058 26.62 7.32 -9.38
C GLY A 1058 27.54 6.87 -10.53
N LEU A 1059 27.22 5.76 -11.22
CA LEU A 1059 28.01 5.26 -12.34
C LEU A 1059 28.02 6.24 -13.52
N GLU A 1060 29.16 6.32 -14.19
CA GLU A 1060 29.35 7.14 -15.38
C GLU A 1060 28.86 6.42 -16.65
N ARG A 1061 28.47 7.20 -17.65
CA ARG A 1061 27.92 6.75 -18.94
C ARG A 1061 28.91 5.84 -19.69
N ASP A 1062 30.21 6.07 -19.53
CA ASP A 1062 31.29 5.29 -20.16
C ASP A 1062 31.21 3.78 -19.84
N LYS A 1063 30.67 3.41 -18.67
CA LYS A 1063 30.55 2.01 -18.24
C LYS A 1063 29.52 1.20 -19.05
N PHE A 1064 28.62 1.87 -19.75
CA PHE A 1064 27.53 1.25 -20.51
C PHE A 1064 27.77 1.20 -22.02
N ASP A 1065 28.79 1.89 -22.54
CA ASP A 1065 29.00 2.10 -23.99
C ASP A 1065 29.31 0.83 -24.80
N ASN A 1066 29.48 -0.34 -24.16
CA ASN A 1066 29.69 -1.65 -24.81
C ASN A 1066 28.87 -2.79 -24.18
N LYS A 1067 27.78 -2.46 -23.48
CA LYS A 1067 26.91 -3.44 -22.82
C LYS A 1067 25.56 -3.55 -23.54
N THR A 1068 24.80 -4.60 -23.23
CA THR A 1068 23.48 -4.83 -23.85
C THR A 1068 22.47 -3.75 -23.45
N VAL A 1069 22.62 -3.20 -22.24
CA VAL A 1069 21.78 -2.13 -21.70
C VAL A 1069 22.48 -0.79 -21.94
N THR A 1070 21.77 0.15 -22.55
CA THR A 1070 22.28 1.51 -22.78
C THR A 1070 22.14 2.38 -21.53
N PHE A 1071 22.94 3.44 -21.40
CA PHE A 1071 22.82 4.38 -20.28
C PHE A 1071 21.42 5.00 -20.17
N GLU A 1072 20.77 5.30 -21.29
CA GLU A 1072 19.42 5.88 -21.31
C GLU A 1072 18.34 4.88 -20.85
N GLU A 1073 18.52 3.60 -21.17
CA GLU A 1073 17.66 2.53 -20.67
C GLU A 1073 17.90 2.30 -19.17
N HIS A 1074 19.17 2.29 -18.74
CA HIS A 1074 19.55 2.18 -17.34
C HIS A 1074 18.89 3.25 -16.46
N ILE A 1075 18.91 4.54 -16.84
CA ILE A 1075 18.31 5.60 -16.02
C ILE A 1075 16.77 5.68 -16.08
N LYS A 1076 16.14 5.10 -17.10
CA LYS A 1076 14.67 5.14 -17.28
C LYS A 1076 13.98 3.91 -16.72
N GLU A 1077 14.60 2.74 -16.89
CA GLU A 1077 14.04 1.45 -16.56
C GLU A 1077 14.61 0.92 -15.24
N GLU A 1078 15.93 0.75 -15.11
CA GLU A 1078 16.57 0.13 -13.94
C GLU A 1078 16.68 1.10 -12.74
N HIS A 1079 17.32 2.24 -12.94
CA HIS A 1079 17.71 3.21 -11.90
C HIS A 1079 16.96 4.54 -12.06
N ASN A 1080 15.65 4.45 -12.27
CA ASN A 1080 14.78 5.62 -12.30
C ASN A 1080 14.52 6.15 -10.89
N MET A 1081 14.96 7.37 -10.60
CA MET A 1081 14.81 7.97 -9.27
C MET A 1081 13.36 8.06 -8.78
N TRP A 1082 12.40 8.20 -9.69
CA TRP A 1082 10.99 8.30 -9.34
C TRP A 1082 10.42 6.94 -8.93
N HIS A 1083 10.93 5.84 -9.48
CA HIS A 1083 10.55 4.50 -9.04
C HIS A 1083 10.95 4.28 -7.57
N TYR A 1084 12.14 4.73 -7.16
CA TYR A 1084 12.52 4.68 -5.74
C TYR A 1084 11.58 5.51 -4.86
N LEU A 1085 11.17 6.71 -5.30
CA LEU A 1085 10.17 7.50 -4.58
C LEU A 1085 8.84 6.75 -4.46
N TYR A 1086 8.35 6.16 -5.56
CA TYR A 1086 7.10 5.41 -5.59
C TYR A 1086 7.13 4.19 -4.68
N PHE A 1087 8.28 3.51 -4.58
CA PHE A 1087 8.47 2.40 -3.67
C PHE A 1087 8.42 2.83 -2.20
N ILE A 1088 9.09 3.93 -1.84
CA ILE A 1088 9.02 4.46 -0.47
C ILE A 1088 7.58 4.90 -0.12
N VAL A 1089 6.85 5.48 -1.10
CA VAL A 1089 5.42 5.81 -0.93
C VAL A 1089 4.57 4.56 -0.75
N LEU A 1090 4.83 3.49 -1.52
CA LEU A 1090 4.14 2.20 -1.40
C LEU A 1090 4.27 1.65 0.02
N VAL A 1091 5.51 1.53 0.52
CA VAL A 1091 5.80 1.04 1.88
C VAL A 1091 5.08 1.88 2.93
N LYS A 1092 5.00 3.20 2.77
CA LYS A 1092 4.33 4.10 3.73
C LYS A 1092 2.79 4.01 3.72
N VAL A 1093 2.19 3.54 2.62
CA VAL A 1093 0.71 3.47 2.45
C VAL A 1093 0.18 2.06 2.69
N LYS A 1094 0.95 1.04 2.34
CA LYS A 1094 0.60 -0.37 2.48
C LYS A 1094 0.66 -0.82 3.94
N ASP A 1095 -0.21 -1.76 4.33
CA ASP A 1095 -0.18 -2.34 5.67
C ASP A 1095 1.09 -3.17 5.87
N SER A 1096 1.68 -3.05 7.06
CA SER A 1096 2.86 -3.80 7.47
C SER A 1096 2.71 -5.32 7.40
N THR A 1097 1.50 -5.87 7.59
CA THR A 1097 1.28 -7.33 7.53
C THR A 1097 1.30 -7.87 6.10
N GLU A 1098 1.16 -7.00 5.09
CA GLU A 1098 1.14 -7.41 3.68
C GLU A 1098 2.48 -7.20 2.97
N TYR A 1099 3.50 -6.72 3.69
CA TYR A 1099 4.81 -6.46 3.09
C TYR A 1099 5.40 -7.73 2.50
N THR A 1100 5.95 -7.62 1.29
CA THR A 1100 6.82 -8.64 0.72
C THR A 1100 8.16 -8.67 1.48
N GLY A 1101 8.96 -9.73 1.29
CA GLY A 1101 10.25 -9.88 1.95
C GLY A 1101 11.20 -8.67 1.79
N PRO A 1102 11.44 -8.19 0.56
CA PRO A 1102 12.17 -6.96 0.30
C PRO A 1102 11.51 -5.69 0.87
N GLU A 1103 10.18 -5.57 0.80
CA GLU A 1103 9.46 -4.40 1.32
C GLU A 1103 9.64 -4.27 2.83
N SER A 1104 9.51 -5.37 3.57
CA SER A 1104 9.71 -5.40 5.02
C SER A 1104 11.14 -5.02 5.41
N TYR A 1105 12.13 -5.53 4.69
CA TYR A 1105 13.54 -5.14 4.86
C TYR A 1105 13.76 -3.64 4.63
N VAL A 1106 13.24 -3.08 3.54
CA VAL A 1106 13.40 -1.65 3.25
C VAL A 1106 12.63 -0.78 4.26
N ALA A 1107 11.46 -1.23 4.73
CA ALA A 1107 10.71 -0.55 5.79
C ALA A 1107 11.51 -0.44 7.09
N GLU A 1108 12.22 -1.50 7.48
CA GLU A 1108 13.13 -1.50 8.63
C GLU A 1108 14.29 -0.53 8.42
N MET A 1109 14.95 -0.58 7.26
CA MET A 1109 16.07 0.32 6.93
C MET A 1109 15.65 1.81 6.93
N ILE A 1110 14.44 2.12 6.43
CA ILE A 1110 13.86 3.47 6.48
C ILE A 1110 13.62 3.91 7.93
N LYS A 1111 13.11 3.02 8.78
CA LYS A 1111 12.86 3.29 10.20
C LYS A 1111 14.15 3.57 10.97
N GLU A 1112 15.25 2.91 10.59
CA GLU A 1112 16.59 3.14 11.14
C GLU A 1112 17.34 4.33 10.52
N TYR A 1113 16.77 4.99 9.51
CA TYR A 1113 17.44 6.02 8.70
C TYR A 1113 18.73 5.53 8.03
N ASN A 1114 18.81 4.23 7.69
CA ASN A 1114 19.93 3.64 6.98
C ASN A 1114 19.67 3.61 5.46
N LEU A 1115 20.58 4.20 4.67
CA LEU A 1115 20.47 4.32 3.21
C LEU A 1115 21.35 3.32 2.44
N ASP A 1116 21.88 2.30 3.10
CA ASP A 1116 22.76 1.30 2.48
C ASP A 1116 22.04 0.33 1.53
N TRP A 1117 20.70 0.30 1.59
CA TRP A 1117 19.87 -0.49 0.67
C TRP A 1117 19.85 0.07 -0.76
N PHE A 1118 20.26 1.33 -0.98
CA PHE A 1118 20.44 1.87 -2.32
C PHE A 1118 21.70 1.32 -2.99
N PRO A 1119 21.66 1.01 -4.29
CA PRO A 1119 22.85 0.60 -5.01
C PRO A 1119 23.84 1.77 -5.11
N ARG A 1120 25.11 1.51 -4.77
CA ARG A 1120 26.21 2.47 -4.83
C ARG A 1120 27.34 1.92 -5.68
N MET A 1121 27.69 2.62 -6.76
CA MET A 1121 28.76 2.24 -7.70
C MET A 1121 28.61 0.83 -8.29
N ARG A 1122 27.38 0.32 -8.40
CA ARG A 1122 27.05 -1.01 -8.94
C ARG A 1122 25.64 -1.03 -9.55
N ALA A 1123 25.42 -1.94 -10.50
CA ALA A 1123 24.13 -2.20 -11.15
C ALA A 1123 24.10 -3.67 -11.65
N MET A 1124 22.95 -4.34 -11.63
CA MET A 1124 22.85 -5.75 -12.03
C MET A 1124 23.29 -5.99 -13.48
N SER A 1125 22.97 -5.07 -14.39
CA SER A 1125 23.35 -5.13 -15.81
C SER A 1125 24.86 -5.19 -16.04
N LEU A 1126 25.66 -4.68 -15.10
CA LEU A 1126 27.13 -4.70 -15.16
C LEU A 1126 27.76 -5.93 -14.49
N VAL A 1127 27.05 -6.60 -13.56
CA VAL A 1127 27.56 -7.74 -12.77
C VAL A 1127 27.62 -9.04 -13.60
N SER A 1128 26.96 -9.08 -14.76
CA SER A 1128 27.00 -10.21 -15.72
C SER A 1128 28.40 -10.55 -16.29
N SER A 1129 29.48 -9.91 -15.84
CA SER A 1129 30.86 -10.32 -16.13
C SER A 1129 31.37 -11.53 -15.33
N ASP A 1130 30.61 -12.06 -14.37
CA ASP A 1130 30.99 -13.26 -13.61
C ASP A 1130 31.06 -14.54 -14.46
N ALA A 1131 30.69 -14.48 -15.74
CA ALA A 1131 30.98 -15.54 -16.71
C ALA A 1131 32.49 -15.91 -16.75
N GLU A 1132 33.40 -14.97 -16.50
CA GLU A 1132 34.83 -15.29 -16.37
C GLU A 1132 35.15 -16.04 -15.06
N GLY A 1133 34.40 -15.79 -13.98
CA GLY A 1133 34.51 -16.50 -12.71
C GLY A 1133 34.00 -17.94 -12.81
N GLU A 1134 32.80 -18.12 -13.36
CA GLU A 1134 32.19 -19.44 -13.58
C GLU A 1134 33.04 -20.30 -14.53
N GLN A 1135 33.61 -19.70 -15.57
CA GLN A 1135 34.47 -20.43 -16.50
C GLN A 1135 35.80 -20.84 -15.87
N ASN A 1136 36.31 -20.07 -14.91
CA ASN A 1136 37.45 -20.45 -14.09
C ASN A 1136 37.10 -21.57 -13.09
N GLU A 1137 35.90 -21.56 -12.49
CA GLU A 1137 35.43 -22.63 -11.62
C GLU A 1137 35.15 -23.94 -12.37
N ILE A 1138 34.52 -23.88 -13.53
CA ILE A 1138 34.32 -25.04 -14.42
C ILE A 1138 35.68 -25.63 -14.81
N ARG A 1139 36.66 -24.78 -15.14
CA ARG A 1139 38.03 -25.24 -15.43
C ARG A 1139 38.67 -25.92 -14.21
N SER A 1140 38.53 -25.35 -13.02
CA SER A 1140 39.00 -25.94 -11.76
C SER A 1140 38.33 -27.28 -11.42
N LEU A 1141 37.02 -27.39 -11.66
CA LEU A 1141 36.25 -28.62 -11.48
C LEU A 1141 36.67 -29.69 -12.51
N GLN A 1142 36.94 -29.29 -13.74
CA GLN A 1142 37.42 -30.18 -14.79
C GLN A 1142 38.82 -30.71 -14.48
N GLU A 1143 39.73 -29.88 -13.96
CA GLU A 1143 41.04 -30.31 -13.45
C GLU A 1143 40.90 -31.29 -12.27
N LYS A 1144 39.99 -31.01 -11.33
CA LYS A 1144 39.68 -31.94 -10.22
C LYS A 1144 39.18 -33.28 -10.75
N LEU A 1145 38.20 -33.29 -11.66
CA LEU A 1145 37.65 -34.51 -12.25
C LEU A 1145 38.72 -35.33 -12.98
N GLU A 1146 39.60 -34.67 -13.74
CA GLU A 1146 40.69 -35.34 -14.44
C GLU A 1146 41.71 -35.95 -13.46
N SER A 1147 41.97 -35.26 -12.35
CA SER A 1147 42.82 -35.78 -11.27
C SER A 1147 42.22 -37.02 -10.61
N THR A 1148 40.91 -37.03 -10.31
CA THR A 1148 40.21 -38.19 -9.76
C THR A 1148 40.18 -39.34 -10.76
N MET A 1149 39.94 -39.05 -12.04
CA MET A 1149 39.93 -40.07 -13.10
C MET A 1149 41.30 -40.74 -13.25
N ARG A 1150 42.40 -39.98 -13.23
CA ARG A 1150 43.77 -40.55 -13.20
C ARG A 1150 43.99 -41.43 -11.97
N LEU A 1151 43.49 -41.01 -10.81
CA LEU A 1151 43.60 -41.78 -9.57
C LEU A 1151 42.84 -43.11 -9.65
N VAL A 1152 41.62 -43.09 -10.21
CA VAL A 1152 40.82 -44.30 -10.45
C VAL A 1152 41.48 -45.23 -11.46
N VAL A 1153 42.04 -44.70 -12.55
CA VAL A 1153 42.78 -45.49 -13.55
C VAL A 1153 44.02 -46.12 -12.92
N ASN A 1154 44.80 -45.37 -12.13
CA ASN A 1154 45.96 -45.91 -11.43
C ASN A 1154 45.59 -46.99 -10.41
N LEU A 1155 44.52 -46.78 -9.64
CA LEU A 1155 44.04 -47.75 -8.66
C LEU A 1155 43.55 -49.05 -9.35
N SER A 1156 42.82 -48.92 -10.46
CA SER A 1156 42.39 -50.03 -11.30
C SER A 1156 43.59 -50.80 -11.90
N GLY A 1157 44.62 -50.06 -12.35
CA GLY A 1157 45.89 -50.63 -12.80
C GLY A 1157 46.60 -51.44 -11.71
N GLN A 1158 46.72 -50.88 -10.50
CA GLN A 1158 47.31 -51.60 -9.37
C GLN A 1158 46.51 -52.84 -8.97
N LEU A 1159 45.17 -52.78 -9.04
CA LEU A 1159 44.30 -53.92 -8.75
C LEU A 1159 44.44 -55.04 -9.78
N THR A 1160 44.60 -54.69 -11.05
CA THR A 1160 44.82 -55.66 -12.13
C THR A 1160 46.21 -56.30 -12.03
N GLU A 1161 47.25 -55.52 -11.74
CA GLU A 1161 48.60 -56.01 -11.50
C GLU A 1161 48.66 -56.93 -10.27
N LEU A 1162 48.02 -56.55 -9.16
CA LEU A 1162 47.92 -57.38 -7.95
C LEU A 1162 47.20 -58.71 -8.23
N LYS A 1163 46.14 -58.68 -9.05
CA LYS A 1163 45.42 -59.88 -9.47
C LYS A 1163 46.33 -60.80 -10.31
N GLU A 1164 47.10 -60.25 -11.25
CA GLU A 1164 48.05 -61.03 -12.03
C GLU A 1164 49.12 -61.67 -11.15
N GLN A 1165 49.74 -60.88 -10.24
CA GLN A 1165 50.72 -61.39 -9.28
C GLN A 1165 50.13 -62.52 -8.41
N MET A 1166 48.91 -62.36 -7.90
CA MET A 1166 48.22 -63.40 -7.13
C MET A 1166 47.99 -64.68 -7.95
N THR A 1167 47.63 -64.56 -9.23
CA THR A 1167 47.46 -65.72 -10.12
C THR A 1167 48.78 -66.40 -10.45
N GLU A 1168 49.85 -65.63 -10.62
CA GLU A 1168 51.18 -66.14 -10.91
C GLU A 1168 51.80 -66.82 -9.69
N GLN A 1169 51.61 -66.27 -8.50
CA GLN A 1169 51.97 -66.90 -7.22
C GLN A 1169 51.20 -68.21 -7.01
N ARG A 1170 49.92 -68.27 -7.42
CA ARG A 1170 49.12 -69.49 -7.39
C ARG A 1170 49.64 -70.55 -8.36
N LYS A 1171 50.05 -70.15 -9.57
CA LYS A 1171 50.71 -71.03 -10.55
C LYS A 1171 52.06 -71.56 -10.03
N GLN A 1172 52.87 -70.70 -9.39
CA GLN A 1172 54.11 -71.12 -8.73
C GLN A 1172 53.86 -72.11 -7.59
N LYS A 1173 52.87 -71.85 -6.71
CA LYS A 1173 52.48 -72.79 -5.65
C LYS A 1173 51.99 -74.13 -6.22
N GLN A 1174 51.24 -74.12 -7.31
CA GLN A 1174 50.84 -75.36 -8.00
C GLN A 1174 52.03 -76.11 -8.60
N ARG A 1175 53.01 -75.41 -9.19
CA ARG A 1175 54.25 -76.05 -9.68
C ARG A 1175 55.06 -76.68 -8.54
N ILE A 1176 55.17 -76.00 -7.40
CA ILE A 1176 55.83 -76.53 -6.20
C ILE A 1176 55.05 -77.74 -5.64
N GLY A 1177 53.72 -77.68 -5.63
CA GLY A 1177 52.86 -78.79 -5.22
C GLY A 1177 52.94 -80.02 -6.13
N LEU A 1178 53.22 -79.84 -7.43
CA LEU A 1178 53.42 -80.94 -8.39
C LEU A 1178 54.79 -81.63 -8.24
N LEU A 1179 55.77 -80.94 -7.65
CA LEU A 1179 57.14 -81.43 -7.42
C LEU A 1179 57.39 -81.88 -5.98
N GLY A 1180 56.37 -81.80 -5.10
CA GLY A 1180 56.44 -82.25 -3.71
C GLY A 1180 56.24 -83.77 -3.59
N PRO A 1181 57.06 -84.51 -2.82
CA PRO A 1181 56.93 -85.94 -2.67
C PRO A 1181 55.64 -86.32 -1.90
N PRO A 1182 54.99 -87.46 -2.23
CA PRO A 1182 53.74 -87.87 -1.57
C PRO A 1182 53.97 -88.20 -0.08
N PRO A 1183 53.05 -87.80 0.82
CA PRO A 1183 53.23 -87.98 2.26
C PRO A 1183 53.06 -89.45 2.65
N HIS A 1184 54.11 -90.02 3.25
CA HIS A 1184 54.05 -91.31 3.93
C HIS A 1184 53.16 -91.20 5.17
N LEU A 1185 52.19 -92.11 5.28
CA LEU A 1185 51.50 -92.43 6.53
C LEU A 1185 52.52 -92.89 7.58
N ASN A 1186 52.50 -92.28 8.76
CA ASN A 1186 52.94 -92.98 9.96
C ASN A 1186 52.14 -92.57 11.19
N ILE A 1187 51.96 -93.58 12.01
CA ILE A 1187 51.01 -93.76 13.11
C ILE A 1187 51.54 -93.06 14.39
N ASN A 1188 50.58 -92.57 15.20
CA ASN A 1188 50.55 -92.34 16.67
C ASN A 1188 51.69 -93.03 17.49
N PRO A 1189 52.04 -92.67 18.77
CA PRO A 1189 51.23 -91.95 19.79
C PRO A 1189 52.04 -91.08 20.82
N GLN A 1190 51.33 -90.56 21.84
CA GLN A 1190 51.78 -90.18 23.21
C GLN A 1190 51.52 -88.71 23.65
N GLN A 1191 50.44 -88.57 24.43
CA GLN A 1191 50.19 -87.79 25.67
C GLN A 1191 51.41 -87.27 26.49
N PRO A 1192 51.22 -86.50 27.60
CA PRO A 1192 50.09 -85.62 28.02
C PRO A 1192 50.52 -84.28 28.69
N ALA A 1193 49.57 -83.36 28.86
CA ALA A 1193 49.29 -82.49 30.04
C ALA A 1193 48.57 -81.21 29.61
#